data_AF-A0A9W7AC27-F1
#
_entry.id   AF-A0A9W7AC27-F1
#
_cell.length_a   1.000
_cell.length_b   1.000
_cell.length_c   1.000
_cell.angle_alpha   90.00
_cell.angle_beta   90.00
_cell.angle_gamma   90.00
#
_symmetry.space_group_name_H-M   'P 1'
#
loop_
_entity.id
_entity.type
_entity.pdbx_description
1 polymer ?
#
loop_
_entity_poly.entity_id
_entity_poly.type
_entity_poly.pdbx_seq_one_letter_code
_entity_poly.pdbx_strand_id
1 'polypeptide(L)'
;MSDEFETQGRTFADGHDKAWTALDKSDDDMSAAGGGSLHFYNSSTVSTSNGFLNVSTTIGTTTWTGYDPFKSSYVDMKKTYKSGNVNGWNKFCFTGGIVEIEAIMPGDPQAGGLWPAMWILGNLGRATYEGSTNKIWPWSQSKCNRELQHGQEVSGCSEVNHYGLQGGVGRGSTEIDIIEIMPGAPGYLPATEPKVERPYAAMTLQVAPGVTKNRPNSGQRPVTVGNDGTNGRAPSSPQTWYPDLAYGGNTTLNPFFYGTYLGKTKPEEPVTRTELEAYQADAVGAMHQMKEAHFSRVHTYRMEWRPGSSEVVGEGGEVEREEEKGRIDWYVKDTEEDARERPGGYPFKKKGGEDVKNSNYNAKQQPSPTGWTHAFSIDGSSLSITGADIPREPSYLIFNTAVSSTWGFPFDTPATCKKCFDCGDPTCACALPPGFCESLKGGKTSLLIDSVRVYQREGEESVSCDPISMPTREFIKGHESRYMRPVPFVDKHPLKPVVGGGGECEDDSDCGEGECVKEGSVSFWTTSSSKRTVCKCPKSHVGPRCLARAYHDDEMGAYEYELDTGWFLRRIAVPYVPLPLVGVLATIALLFGGSVYTTYKKKQMTEGVYKGVAKGEATPRFNSGAWEVLEERVMEMRRSAGGGQSGGR
;
A
#
# COMPACT_ATOMS: atom_id res chain seq x y z
N MET A 1 -0.16 -14.46 -1.13
CA MET A 1 -1.35 -14.05 -0.33
C MET A 1 -2.58 -14.01 -1.23
N SER A 2 -3.78 -14.33 -0.71
CA SER A 2 -5.05 -14.08 -1.42
C SER A 2 -6.23 -13.80 -0.50
N ASP A 3 -7.26 -13.14 -1.02
CA ASP A 3 -8.61 -13.03 -0.44
C ASP A 3 -9.66 -13.25 -1.54
N GLU A 4 -10.53 -14.23 -1.34
CA GLU A 4 -11.57 -14.65 -2.31
C GLU A 4 -12.96 -14.13 -1.91
N PHE A 5 -13.07 -13.38 -0.80
CA PHE A 5 -14.29 -12.68 -0.37
C PHE A 5 -15.58 -13.53 -0.22
N GLU A 6 -15.45 -14.85 -0.13
CA GLU A 6 -16.57 -15.80 -0.08
C GLU A 6 -17.43 -15.72 1.20
N THR A 7 -16.86 -15.26 2.31
CA THR A 7 -17.61 -15.14 3.57
C THR A 7 -18.65 -14.02 3.46
N GLN A 8 -19.93 -14.36 3.40
CA GLN A 8 -21.05 -13.42 3.30
C GLN A 8 -21.10 -12.45 4.49
N GLY A 9 -21.37 -11.16 4.21
CA GLY A 9 -21.68 -10.16 5.23
C GLY A 9 -20.47 -9.62 6.01
N ARG A 10 -19.23 -9.85 5.55
CA ARG A 10 -18.05 -9.17 6.10
C ARG A 10 -18.24 -7.66 5.95
N THR A 11 -17.91 -6.95 7.02
CA THR A 11 -17.89 -5.49 7.06
C THR A 11 -16.45 -5.01 7.16
N PHE A 12 -16.14 -3.90 6.51
CA PHE A 12 -14.78 -3.38 6.45
C PHE A 12 -14.61 -2.06 7.20
N ALA A 13 -15.57 -1.65 8.03
CA ALA A 13 -15.41 -0.49 8.89
C ALA A 13 -14.13 -0.61 9.74
N ASP A 14 -13.54 0.53 10.08
CA ASP A 14 -12.29 0.55 10.83
C ASP A 14 -12.36 -0.27 12.14
N GLY A 15 -11.40 -1.18 12.31
CA GLY A 15 -11.36 -2.20 13.37
C GLY A 15 -12.16 -3.49 13.13
N HIS A 16 -12.84 -3.66 11.99
CA HIS A 16 -13.69 -4.84 11.75
C HIS A 16 -13.02 -5.97 10.95
N ASP A 17 -12.01 -5.67 10.15
CA ASP A 17 -11.27 -6.65 9.35
C ASP A 17 -9.76 -6.45 9.57
N LYS A 18 -9.01 -7.55 9.56
CA LYS A 18 -7.56 -7.53 9.82
C LYS A 18 -6.72 -7.10 8.62
N ALA A 19 -7.19 -7.33 7.39
CA ALA A 19 -6.43 -7.09 6.17
C ALA A 19 -6.90 -5.80 5.48
N TRP A 20 -8.18 -5.46 5.62
CA TRP A 20 -8.80 -4.37 4.87
C TRP A 20 -9.45 -3.34 5.80
N THR A 21 -9.53 -2.09 5.33
CA THR A 21 -10.23 -0.99 6.01
C THR A 21 -10.96 -0.13 4.99
N ALA A 22 -12.25 0.08 5.18
CA ALA A 22 -13.06 1.02 4.43
C ALA A 22 -13.10 2.38 5.13
N LEU A 23 -13.12 3.45 4.33
CA LEU A 23 -13.02 4.83 4.82
C LEU A 23 -14.39 5.46 5.15
N ASP A 24 -14.40 6.38 6.11
CA ASP A 24 -15.52 7.27 6.46
C ASP A 24 -15.07 8.73 6.46
N LYS A 25 -14.90 9.31 5.26
CA LYS A 25 -14.40 10.68 5.03
C LYS A 25 -14.78 11.21 3.64
N SER A 26 -14.67 12.52 3.40
CA SER A 26 -14.80 13.08 2.05
C SER A 26 -13.48 12.89 1.29
N ASP A 27 -13.54 12.64 -0.02
CA ASP A 27 -12.33 12.53 -0.86
C ASP A 27 -11.53 13.85 -0.84
N ASP A 28 -12.26 14.96 -0.98
CA ASP A 28 -11.72 16.32 -0.97
C ASP A 28 -11.41 16.89 0.42
N ASP A 29 -11.44 16.06 1.48
CA ASP A 29 -11.20 16.59 2.83
C ASP A 29 -9.87 17.36 2.83
N MET A 30 -9.98 18.65 3.15
CA MET A 30 -8.89 19.60 3.26
C MET A 30 -8.28 20.09 1.94
N SER A 31 -8.55 19.50 0.77
CA SER A 31 -7.90 19.89 -0.50
C SER A 31 -8.37 21.25 -1.06
N ALA A 32 -7.44 22.13 -1.47
CA ALA A 32 -7.78 23.26 -2.36
C ALA A 32 -7.74 22.88 -3.86
N ALA A 33 -7.18 21.71 -4.20
CA ALA A 33 -7.07 21.19 -5.55
C ALA A 33 -8.27 20.30 -5.95
N GLY A 34 -8.98 19.73 -4.98
CA GLY A 34 -10.10 18.80 -5.14
C GLY A 34 -11.48 19.43 -4.98
N GLY A 35 -11.82 20.54 -5.65
CA GLY A 35 -13.19 21.11 -5.55
C GLY A 35 -14.30 20.31 -6.24
N GLY A 36 -14.08 19.02 -6.54
CA GLY A 36 -14.80 18.31 -7.59
C GLY A 36 -15.56 17.06 -7.16
N SER A 37 -15.15 16.38 -6.09
CA SER A 37 -15.80 15.11 -5.74
C SER A 37 -17.26 15.35 -5.34
N LEU A 38 -18.13 14.40 -5.66
CA LEU A 38 -19.56 14.47 -5.35
C LEU A 38 -19.97 13.49 -4.25
N HIS A 39 -19.06 12.63 -3.83
CA HIS A 39 -19.33 11.54 -2.91
C HIS A 39 -18.65 11.78 -1.54
N PHE A 40 -19.18 11.12 -0.52
CA PHE A 40 -18.50 10.89 0.75
C PHE A 40 -18.16 9.40 0.81
N TYR A 41 -16.90 9.03 1.08
CA TYR A 41 -16.55 7.63 1.31
C TYR A 41 -17.20 7.16 2.60
N ASN A 42 -17.97 6.08 2.51
CA ASN A 42 -18.72 5.55 3.64
C ASN A 42 -18.52 4.04 3.75
N SER A 43 -18.06 3.58 4.91
CA SER A 43 -17.73 2.18 5.12
C SER A 43 -18.93 1.24 5.00
N SER A 44 -20.16 1.73 5.17
CA SER A 44 -21.39 0.95 4.99
C SER A 44 -21.66 0.57 3.53
N THR A 45 -20.95 1.18 2.58
CA THR A 45 -21.05 0.85 1.14
C THR A 45 -20.05 -0.21 0.71
N VAL A 46 -19.28 -0.75 1.66
CA VAL A 46 -18.29 -1.81 1.43
C VAL A 46 -18.64 -3.03 2.27
N SER A 47 -18.97 -4.13 1.60
CA SER A 47 -19.27 -5.41 2.27
C SER A 47 -19.08 -6.59 1.33
N THR A 48 -19.05 -7.81 1.86
CA THR A 48 -19.08 -9.01 1.01
C THR A 48 -20.51 -9.52 0.82
N SER A 49 -20.85 -9.84 -0.41
CA SER A 49 -22.10 -10.53 -0.72
C SER A 49 -22.00 -11.31 -2.02
N ASN A 50 -22.68 -12.46 -2.09
CA ASN A 50 -22.67 -13.35 -3.26
C ASN A 50 -21.26 -13.74 -3.70
N GLY A 51 -20.36 -13.87 -2.72
CA GLY A 51 -18.95 -14.19 -2.91
C GLY A 51 -18.10 -13.08 -3.54
N PHE A 52 -18.60 -11.84 -3.62
CA PHE A 52 -17.82 -10.68 -4.05
C PHE A 52 -17.59 -9.72 -2.89
N LEU A 53 -16.44 -9.06 -2.85
CA LEU A 53 -16.31 -7.75 -2.23
C LEU A 53 -17.07 -6.73 -3.09
N ASN A 54 -18.05 -6.08 -2.49
CA ASN A 54 -18.85 -5.04 -3.13
C ASN A 54 -18.33 -3.67 -2.68
N VAL A 55 -17.82 -2.87 -3.62
CA VAL A 55 -17.46 -1.47 -3.40
C VAL A 55 -18.49 -0.61 -4.13
N SER A 56 -19.53 -0.17 -3.41
CA SER A 56 -20.73 0.40 -4.01
C SER A 56 -20.76 1.93 -3.98
N THR A 57 -21.34 2.53 -5.02
CA THR A 57 -21.81 3.92 -4.99
C THR A 57 -23.33 3.96 -4.87
N THR A 58 -23.88 4.76 -3.96
CA THR A 58 -25.32 4.89 -3.75
C THR A 58 -25.75 6.35 -3.59
N ILE A 59 -27.03 6.63 -3.86
CA ILE A 59 -27.64 7.92 -3.54
C ILE A 59 -27.88 7.97 -2.04
N GLY A 60 -27.31 8.97 -1.37
CA GLY A 60 -27.43 9.11 0.07
C GLY A 60 -26.71 10.35 0.54
N THR A 61 -27.44 11.23 1.24
CA THR A 61 -26.82 12.42 1.82
C THR A 61 -25.97 12.02 3.03
N THR A 62 -24.72 12.49 3.04
CA THR A 62 -23.89 12.57 4.24
C THR A 62 -23.62 14.02 4.55
N THR A 63 -23.87 14.41 5.80
CA THR A 63 -23.50 15.71 6.35
C THR A 63 -22.44 15.48 7.41
N TRP A 64 -21.39 16.30 7.41
CA TRP A 64 -20.36 16.30 8.44
C TRP A 64 -19.90 17.73 8.67
N THR A 65 -19.30 17.99 9.83
CA THR A 65 -18.61 19.25 10.07
C THR A 65 -17.19 19.12 9.56
N GLY A 66 -16.76 20.01 8.66
CA GLY A 66 -15.41 20.05 8.12
C GLY A 66 -14.84 21.46 8.14
N TYR A 67 -13.53 21.59 7.95
CA TYR A 67 -12.88 22.90 7.86
C TYR A 67 -13.04 23.51 6.46
N ASP A 68 -13.66 24.68 6.37
CA ASP A 68 -13.71 25.47 5.14
C ASP A 68 -12.54 26.47 5.15
N PRO A 69 -11.50 26.28 4.32
CA PRO A 69 -10.32 27.13 4.37
C PRO A 69 -10.61 28.56 3.88
N PHE A 70 -11.61 28.75 3.01
CA PHE A 70 -12.00 30.08 2.51
C PHE A 70 -12.72 30.90 3.57
N LYS A 71 -13.50 30.24 4.43
CA LYS A 71 -14.16 30.87 5.58
C LYS A 71 -13.32 30.81 6.86
N SER A 72 -12.17 30.13 6.81
CA SER A 72 -11.29 29.85 7.94
C SER A 72 -12.05 29.34 9.19
N SER A 73 -13.10 28.54 9.00
CA SER A 73 -13.98 28.08 10.08
C SER A 73 -14.56 26.72 9.77
N TYR A 74 -15.00 26.02 10.82
CA TYR A 74 -15.72 24.77 10.70
C TYR A 74 -17.16 25.03 10.26
N VAL A 75 -17.58 24.34 9.20
CA VAL A 75 -18.93 24.46 8.63
C VAL A 75 -19.53 23.08 8.38
N ASP A 76 -20.85 23.03 8.33
CA ASP A 76 -21.56 21.83 7.88
C ASP A 76 -21.38 21.68 6.37
N MET A 77 -20.73 20.58 5.98
CA MET A 77 -20.53 20.14 4.62
C MET A 77 -21.51 19.03 4.27
N LYS A 78 -21.80 18.89 2.97
CA LYS A 78 -22.75 17.91 2.46
C LYS A 78 -22.27 17.30 1.15
N LYS A 79 -22.41 15.98 1.01
CA LYS A 79 -22.33 15.24 -0.27
C LYS A 79 -23.58 14.41 -0.45
N THR A 80 -24.04 14.26 -1.69
CA THR A 80 -25.32 13.61 -2.04
C THR A 80 -25.17 12.15 -2.47
N TYR A 81 -23.93 11.70 -2.66
CA TYR A 81 -23.60 10.31 -2.93
C TYR A 81 -22.74 9.74 -1.80
N LYS A 82 -22.94 8.46 -1.51
CA LYS A 82 -22.02 7.66 -0.70
C LYS A 82 -21.29 6.70 -1.60
N SER A 83 -19.99 6.52 -1.39
CA SER A 83 -19.21 5.56 -2.17
C SER A 83 -18.21 4.78 -1.33
N GLY A 84 -17.70 3.68 -1.88
CA GLY A 84 -16.72 2.84 -1.21
C GLY A 84 -15.28 3.22 -1.56
N ASN A 85 -14.42 3.26 -0.55
CA ASN A 85 -12.96 3.12 -0.66
C ASN A 85 -12.54 2.11 0.41
N VAL A 86 -11.87 1.05 0.00
CA VAL A 86 -11.34 0.00 0.89
C VAL A 86 -9.90 -0.29 0.53
N ASN A 87 -9.03 -0.39 1.53
CA ASN A 87 -7.60 -0.52 1.33
C ASN A 87 -6.91 -1.31 2.43
N GLY A 88 -5.70 -1.81 2.13
CA GLY A 88 -4.85 -2.57 3.04
C GLY A 88 -3.85 -1.75 3.86
N TRP A 89 -3.99 -0.42 3.91
CA TRP A 89 -2.97 0.47 4.48
C TRP A 89 -2.56 0.03 5.89
N ASN A 90 -1.25 -0.13 6.09
CA ASN A 90 -0.64 -0.56 7.35
C ASN A 90 -1.25 -1.84 7.97
N LYS A 91 -1.81 -2.72 7.12
CA LYS A 91 -2.38 -4.02 7.49
C LYS A 91 -1.83 -5.12 6.60
N PHE A 92 -2.00 -4.97 5.29
CA PHE A 92 -1.46 -5.87 4.28
C PHE A 92 -0.67 -5.04 3.27
N CYS A 93 0.65 -5.20 3.32
CA CYS A 93 1.55 -4.58 2.37
C CYS A 93 2.38 -5.65 1.68
N PHE A 94 2.91 -5.32 0.52
CA PHE A 94 3.82 -6.17 -0.21
C PHE A 94 4.76 -5.32 -1.07
N THR A 95 5.85 -5.93 -1.51
CA THR A 95 6.77 -5.32 -2.47
C THR A 95 7.06 -6.31 -3.59
N GLY A 96 6.79 -5.91 -4.83
CA GLY A 96 6.98 -6.76 -6.00
C GLY A 96 6.06 -7.97 -6.08
N GLY A 97 6.32 -8.82 -7.07
CA GLY A 97 5.55 -10.01 -7.38
C GLY A 97 4.49 -9.79 -8.46
N ILE A 98 3.56 -10.72 -8.55
CA ILE A 98 2.45 -10.71 -9.50
C ILE A 98 1.18 -10.40 -8.71
N VAL A 99 0.45 -9.37 -9.13
CA VAL A 99 -0.88 -9.05 -8.60
C VAL A 99 -1.91 -9.44 -9.64
N GLU A 100 -2.87 -10.27 -9.26
CA GLU A 100 -4.06 -10.60 -10.05
C GLU A 100 -5.30 -10.22 -9.28
N ILE A 101 -6.19 -9.46 -9.93
CA ILE A 101 -7.49 -9.08 -9.38
C ILE A 101 -8.58 -9.49 -10.37
N GLU A 102 -9.56 -10.23 -9.89
CA GLU A 102 -10.73 -10.60 -10.69
C GLU A 102 -11.89 -9.69 -10.32
N ALA A 103 -12.43 -8.95 -11.30
CA ALA A 103 -13.45 -7.93 -11.01
C ALA A 103 -14.48 -7.74 -12.13
N ILE A 104 -15.60 -7.12 -11.76
CA ILE A 104 -16.64 -6.58 -12.64
C ILE A 104 -16.79 -5.08 -12.35
N MET A 105 -16.72 -4.26 -13.39
CA MET A 105 -16.77 -2.81 -13.27
C MET A 105 -18.19 -2.28 -12.98
N PRO A 106 -18.32 -1.20 -12.20
CA PRO A 106 -19.61 -0.64 -11.82
C PRO A 106 -20.27 0.14 -12.95
N GLY A 107 -21.60 0.15 -12.93
CA GLY A 107 -22.43 1.08 -13.69
C GLY A 107 -22.61 0.70 -15.16
N ASP A 108 -23.29 1.58 -15.88
CA ASP A 108 -23.41 1.50 -17.33
C ASP A 108 -22.08 1.96 -17.98
N PRO A 109 -21.45 1.16 -18.85
CA PRO A 109 -20.20 1.55 -19.52
C PRO A 109 -20.30 2.85 -20.33
N GLN A 110 -21.51 3.24 -20.75
CA GLN A 110 -21.76 4.44 -21.54
C GLN A 110 -22.14 5.66 -20.68
N ALA A 111 -22.40 5.47 -19.39
CA ALA A 111 -22.70 6.56 -18.47
C ALA A 111 -21.43 7.02 -17.75
N GLY A 112 -20.93 8.21 -18.11
CA GLY A 112 -19.84 8.85 -17.38
C GLY A 112 -20.24 9.22 -15.96
N GLY A 113 -19.24 9.41 -15.09
CA GLY A 113 -19.42 9.99 -13.76
C GLY A 113 -18.83 9.19 -12.62
N LEU A 114 -18.79 7.87 -12.77
CA LEU A 114 -18.04 6.99 -11.88
C LEU A 114 -16.58 6.93 -12.33
N TRP A 115 -15.68 6.83 -11.35
CA TRP A 115 -14.25 6.59 -11.53
C TRP A 115 -13.84 5.39 -10.68
N PRO A 116 -14.07 4.15 -11.15
CA PRO A 116 -13.62 2.96 -10.46
C PRO A 116 -12.13 2.74 -10.69
N ALA A 117 -11.41 2.43 -9.61
CA ALA A 117 -9.97 2.25 -9.62
C ALA A 117 -9.54 1.07 -8.75
N MET A 118 -8.51 0.37 -9.23
CA MET A 118 -7.75 -0.63 -8.49
C MET A 118 -6.27 -0.26 -8.62
N TRP A 119 -5.66 0.12 -7.50
CA TRP A 119 -4.36 0.78 -7.50
C TRP A 119 -3.58 0.48 -6.23
N ILE A 120 -2.30 0.83 -6.26
CA ILE A 120 -1.33 0.56 -5.22
C ILE A 120 -0.68 1.87 -4.81
N LEU A 121 -0.42 2.02 -3.50
CA LEU A 121 0.30 3.17 -2.96
C LEU A 121 1.36 2.70 -1.94
N GLY A 122 2.53 3.34 -1.94
CA GLY A 122 3.58 3.08 -0.95
C GLY A 122 3.14 3.45 0.49
N ASN A 123 3.46 2.60 1.46
CA ASN A 123 2.89 2.62 2.82
C ASN A 123 3.23 3.87 3.65
N LEU A 124 4.28 4.63 3.27
CA LEU A 124 4.59 5.92 3.88
C LEU A 124 3.49 6.97 3.66
N GLY A 125 2.70 6.84 2.59
CA GLY A 125 1.52 7.66 2.34
C GLY A 125 0.23 6.88 2.65
N ARG A 126 -0.84 7.59 3.02
CA ARG A 126 -2.18 7.03 3.14
C ARG A 126 -3.11 7.75 2.18
N ALA A 127 -3.68 6.98 1.25
CA ALA A 127 -4.56 7.47 0.20
C ALA A 127 -5.68 8.34 0.78
N THR A 128 -5.89 9.51 0.15
CA THR A 128 -6.88 10.53 0.52
C THR A 128 -6.59 11.30 1.84
N TYR A 129 -5.45 11.05 2.51
CA TYR A 129 -4.96 11.83 3.65
C TYR A 129 -3.81 12.73 3.20
N GLU A 130 -4.13 13.93 2.72
CA GLU A 130 -3.14 14.86 2.12
C GLU A 130 -1.95 15.17 3.05
N GLY A 131 -2.19 15.24 4.36
CA GLY A 131 -1.12 15.43 5.34
C GLY A 131 -0.03 14.36 5.25
N SER A 132 -0.41 13.11 4.97
CA SER A 132 0.53 11.98 4.87
C SER A 132 1.22 11.88 3.50
N THR A 133 0.59 12.39 2.44
CA THR A 133 1.11 12.31 1.07
C THR A 133 1.90 13.54 0.66
N ASN A 134 1.76 14.68 1.35
CA ASN A 134 2.50 15.89 1.04
C ASN A 134 4.02 15.67 1.11
N LYS A 135 4.73 15.95 0.01
CA LYS A 135 6.19 15.75 -0.18
C LYS A 135 6.66 14.29 -0.03
N ILE A 136 5.73 13.34 0.00
CA ILE A 136 5.98 11.91 0.07
C ILE A 136 5.50 11.25 -1.23
N TRP A 137 4.32 11.62 -1.71
CA TRP A 137 3.81 11.21 -3.01
C TRP A 137 4.23 12.17 -4.13
N PRO A 138 4.52 11.70 -5.35
CA PRO A 138 4.73 10.31 -5.75
C PRO A 138 6.23 9.97 -5.80
N TRP A 139 7.01 10.40 -4.80
CA TRP A 139 8.47 10.23 -4.82
C TRP A 139 8.86 8.74 -4.93
N SER A 140 9.77 8.46 -5.85
CA SER A 140 10.38 7.13 -6.01
C SER A 140 11.92 7.17 -6.05
N GLN A 141 12.51 8.36 -6.16
CA GLN A 141 13.96 8.56 -6.20
C GLN A 141 14.63 8.21 -4.85
N SER A 142 15.67 7.38 -4.93
CA SER A 142 16.49 7.02 -3.76
C SER A 142 17.77 7.85 -3.63
N LYS A 143 18.37 8.31 -4.71
CA LYS A 143 19.70 8.96 -4.69
C LYS A 143 19.62 10.42 -4.24
N CYS A 144 20.66 10.92 -3.57
CA CYS A 144 20.70 12.34 -3.18
C CYS A 144 20.68 13.26 -4.40
N ASN A 145 19.65 14.11 -4.48
CA ASN A 145 19.60 15.25 -5.37
C ASN A 145 19.44 16.54 -4.54
N ARG A 146 20.50 17.34 -4.45
CA ARG A 146 20.52 18.58 -3.65
C ARG A 146 19.58 19.67 -4.16
N GLU A 147 19.23 19.66 -5.45
CA GLU A 147 18.29 20.62 -6.03
C GLU A 147 16.84 20.30 -5.60
N LEU A 148 16.55 19.02 -5.41
CA LEU A 148 15.22 18.52 -5.11
C LEU A 148 15.01 18.13 -3.64
N GLN A 149 16.06 18.19 -2.82
CA GLN A 149 16.06 17.71 -1.44
C GLN A 149 14.95 18.32 -0.57
N HIS A 150 14.53 19.55 -0.87
CA HIS A 150 13.49 20.23 -0.09
C HIS A 150 12.08 19.77 -0.49
N GLY A 151 11.89 19.29 -1.72
CA GLY A 151 10.60 18.77 -2.20
C GLY A 151 10.30 17.34 -1.75
N GLN A 152 11.33 16.57 -1.36
CA GLN A 152 11.22 15.20 -0.88
C GLN A 152 11.38 15.16 0.65
N GLU A 153 10.32 14.80 1.39
CA GLU A 153 10.35 14.77 2.86
C GLU A 153 11.41 13.80 3.40
N VAL A 154 11.54 12.63 2.76
CA VAL A 154 12.60 11.66 3.07
C VAL A 154 13.62 11.68 1.95
N SER A 155 14.53 12.66 1.98
CA SER A 155 15.54 12.84 0.96
C SER A 155 16.76 11.94 1.16
N GLY A 156 17.28 11.39 0.06
CA GLY A 156 18.56 10.67 0.06
C GLY A 156 19.77 11.56 0.39
N CYS A 157 19.59 12.87 0.55
CA CYS A 157 20.65 13.78 0.98
C CYS A 157 20.80 13.89 2.51
N SER A 158 19.91 13.25 3.27
CA SER A 158 19.96 13.22 4.73
C SER A 158 20.96 12.17 5.21
N GLU A 159 22.05 12.63 5.84
CA GLU A 159 23.09 11.76 6.43
C GLU A 159 22.66 11.18 7.79
N VAL A 160 21.71 11.85 8.47
CA VAL A 160 21.16 11.43 9.77
C VAL A 160 19.70 11.08 9.58
N ASN A 161 19.29 10.01 10.25
CA ASN A 161 17.92 9.53 10.17
C ASN A 161 17.13 9.87 11.42
N HIS A 162 15.83 10.01 11.19
CA HIS A 162 14.83 10.02 12.24
C HIS A 162 13.82 8.91 11.98
N TYR A 163 13.16 8.45 13.03
CA TYR A 163 12.01 7.55 12.93
C TYR A 163 12.29 6.20 12.23
N GLY A 164 13.47 5.61 12.48
CA GLY A 164 13.84 4.29 11.97
C GLY A 164 14.23 4.24 10.49
N LEU A 165 14.25 5.37 9.78
CA LEU A 165 14.64 5.43 8.38
C LEU A 165 16.17 5.23 8.19
N GLN A 166 16.58 4.92 6.95
CA GLN A 166 17.99 4.75 6.58
C GLN A 166 18.59 6.01 5.96
N GLY A 167 19.90 6.20 6.17
CA GLY A 167 20.61 7.43 5.85
C GLY A 167 21.18 7.36 4.47
N GLY A 168 21.12 8.45 3.73
CA GLY A 168 21.47 8.45 2.32
C GLY A 168 20.43 7.79 1.41
N VAL A 169 19.27 7.38 1.94
CA VAL A 169 18.22 6.67 1.19
C VAL A 169 16.98 7.55 1.06
N GLY A 170 16.73 8.03 -0.15
CA GLY A 170 15.48 8.70 -0.51
C GLY A 170 14.31 7.73 -0.51
N ARG A 171 13.18 8.16 0.02
CA ARG A 171 11.95 7.35 0.16
C ARG A 171 10.74 8.16 -0.28
N GLY A 172 9.60 7.48 -0.43
CA GLY A 172 8.36 8.13 -0.81
C GLY A 172 7.15 7.21 -0.79
N SER A 173 6.11 7.62 -1.50
CA SER A 173 4.88 6.85 -1.68
C SER A 173 4.48 6.93 -3.14
N THR A 174 5.07 6.06 -3.94
CA THR A 174 4.80 5.93 -5.37
C THR A 174 3.42 5.32 -5.58
N GLU A 175 2.71 5.78 -6.60
CA GLU A 175 1.38 5.30 -6.98
C GLU A 175 1.47 4.45 -8.26
N ILE A 176 0.84 3.28 -8.24
CA ILE A 176 0.76 2.37 -9.38
C ILE A 176 -0.70 2.04 -9.64
N ASP A 177 -1.20 2.48 -10.79
CA ASP A 177 -2.55 2.17 -11.23
C ASP A 177 -2.53 0.85 -11.99
N ILE A 178 -3.04 -0.21 -11.36
CA ILE A 178 -3.32 -1.46 -12.08
C ILE A 178 -4.34 -1.16 -13.15
N ILE A 179 -5.40 -0.42 -12.77
CA ILE A 179 -6.41 0.10 -13.68
C ILE A 179 -7.23 1.23 -13.05
N GLU A 180 -7.41 2.33 -13.79
CA GLU A 180 -8.40 3.39 -13.52
C GLU A 180 -9.31 3.55 -14.74
N ILE A 181 -10.63 3.56 -14.56
CA ILE A 181 -11.53 3.50 -15.71
C ILE A 181 -12.31 4.79 -15.88
N MET A 182 -12.43 5.21 -17.12
CA MET A 182 -13.30 6.29 -17.55
C MET A 182 -14.45 5.71 -18.40
N PRO A 183 -15.63 5.46 -17.80
CA PRO A 183 -16.85 5.16 -18.53
C PRO A 183 -17.34 6.39 -19.30
N GLY A 184 -18.23 6.17 -20.25
CA GLY A 184 -18.91 7.23 -20.99
C GLY A 184 -19.22 6.86 -22.42
N ALA A 185 -20.04 7.67 -23.06
CA ALA A 185 -20.44 7.46 -24.44
C ALA A 185 -19.21 7.35 -25.37
N PRO A 186 -19.27 6.44 -26.37
CA PRO A 186 -18.21 6.26 -27.35
C PRO A 186 -17.77 7.57 -27.99
N GLY A 187 -16.48 7.67 -28.26
CA GLY A 187 -15.84 8.89 -28.72
C GLY A 187 -14.33 8.76 -28.66
N TYR A 188 -13.69 8.81 -29.84
CA TYR A 188 -12.25 8.66 -29.95
C TYR A 188 -11.49 9.72 -29.17
N LEU A 189 -10.51 9.26 -28.41
CA LEU A 189 -9.60 10.10 -27.68
C LEU A 189 -8.55 10.68 -28.64
N PRO A 190 -8.27 12.00 -28.59
CA PRO A 190 -7.18 12.59 -29.36
C PRO A 190 -5.84 11.93 -29.06
N ALA A 191 -4.93 11.97 -30.05
CA ALA A 191 -3.54 11.53 -29.92
C ALA A 191 -3.31 10.05 -29.54
N THR A 192 -4.30 9.18 -29.73
CA THR A 192 -4.20 7.72 -29.52
C THR A 192 -3.88 6.97 -30.82
N GLU A 193 -2.96 6.01 -30.76
CA GLU A 193 -2.70 5.07 -31.87
C GLU A 193 -2.20 3.73 -31.28
N PRO A 194 -2.96 2.61 -31.40
CA PRO A 194 -4.28 2.52 -32.04
C PRO A 194 -5.31 3.42 -31.37
N LYS A 195 -6.37 3.78 -32.10
CA LYS A 195 -7.42 4.65 -31.57
C LYS A 195 -8.13 3.99 -30.38
N VAL A 196 -8.26 4.73 -29.28
CA VAL A 196 -9.01 4.33 -28.09
C VAL A 196 -10.19 5.28 -27.89
N GLU A 197 -11.32 4.76 -27.42
CA GLU A 197 -12.52 5.51 -27.07
C GLU A 197 -13.08 5.07 -25.71
N ARG A 198 -14.03 5.85 -25.17
CA ARG A 198 -14.72 5.45 -23.92
C ARG A 198 -15.67 4.25 -24.15
N PRO A 199 -15.78 3.32 -23.18
CA PRO A 199 -15.00 3.27 -21.94
C PRO A 199 -13.55 2.85 -22.20
N TYR A 200 -12.61 3.41 -21.44
CA TYR A 200 -11.21 3.03 -21.47
C TYR A 200 -10.63 2.92 -20.06
N ALA A 201 -9.49 2.27 -19.97
CA ALA A 201 -8.71 2.07 -18.76
C ALA A 201 -7.38 2.80 -18.87
N ALA A 202 -6.95 3.51 -17.83
CA ALA A 202 -5.60 4.01 -17.67
C ALA A 202 -4.80 3.03 -16.80
N MET A 203 -3.54 2.81 -17.18
CA MET A 203 -2.54 2.05 -16.43
C MET A 203 -1.34 2.96 -16.28
N THR A 204 -0.97 3.32 -15.05
CA THR A 204 0.07 4.33 -14.84
C THR A 204 0.99 4.00 -13.67
N LEU A 205 2.20 4.52 -13.76
CA LEU A 205 3.15 4.64 -12.66
C LEU A 205 3.39 6.13 -12.43
N GLN A 206 3.02 6.64 -11.27
CA GLN A 206 3.24 8.03 -10.92
C GLN A 206 4.56 8.17 -10.16
N VAL A 207 5.43 9.07 -10.62
CA VAL A 207 6.79 9.23 -10.12
C VAL A 207 7.17 10.68 -9.89
N ALA A 208 8.01 10.90 -8.89
CA ALA A 208 8.82 12.10 -8.76
C ALA A 208 10.29 11.72 -8.52
N PRO A 209 11.24 12.41 -9.17
CA PRO A 209 11.06 13.58 -10.05
C PRO A 209 10.45 13.27 -11.44
N GLY A 210 9.73 14.23 -12.00
CA GLY A 210 9.17 14.19 -13.36
C GLY A 210 9.87 15.11 -14.36
N VAL A 211 9.52 15.00 -15.65
CA VAL A 211 10.11 15.78 -16.75
C VAL A 211 9.66 17.24 -16.71
N THR A 212 10.58 18.19 -16.57
CA THR A 212 10.24 19.62 -16.41
C THR A 212 10.15 20.43 -17.71
N LYS A 213 10.70 19.91 -18.82
CA LYS A 213 10.82 20.65 -20.09
C LYS A 213 9.92 20.05 -21.18
N ASN A 214 9.42 20.89 -22.08
CA ASN A 214 8.64 20.50 -23.26
C ASN A 214 7.38 19.66 -22.94
N ARG A 215 6.70 19.99 -21.83
CA ARG A 215 5.40 19.41 -21.41
C ARG A 215 4.30 19.70 -22.45
N PRO A 216 3.69 18.68 -23.08
CA PRO A 216 2.57 18.90 -24.01
C PRO A 216 1.32 19.29 -23.25
N ASN A 217 0.35 19.87 -23.96
CA ASN A 217 -0.98 20.05 -23.41
C ASN A 217 -1.69 18.70 -23.30
N SER A 218 -2.66 18.59 -22.39
CA SER A 218 -3.51 17.40 -22.28
C SER A 218 -4.17 17.08 -23.63
N GLY A 219 -4.14 15.81 -24.03
CA GLY A 219 -4.61 15.32 -25.33
C GLY A 219 -3.63 15.49 -26.49
N GLN A 220 -2.40 15.96 -26.24
CA GLN A 220 -1.32 16.06 -27.23
C GLN A 220 -0.18 15.12 -26.86
N ARG A 221 0.62 14.67 -27.85
CA ARG A 221 1.81 13.83 -27.61
C ARG A 221 3.02 14.67 -27.22
N PRO A 222 3.98 14.10 -26.44
CA PRO A 222 5.27 14.72 -26.20
C PRO A 222 6.04 14.95 -27.50
N VAL A 223 6.84 16.01 -27.56
CA VAL A 223 7.76 16.24 -28.68
C VAL A 223 9.14 15.72 -28.27
N THR A 224 9.66 14.72 -28.97
CA THR A 224 11.05 14.29 -28.83
C THR A 224 11.96 15.27 -29.56
N VAL A 225 12.84 15.96 -28.85
CA VAL A 225 13.90 16.80 -29.46
C VAL A 225 15.00 15.86 -29.94
N GLY A 226 15.29 15.85 -31.24
CA GLY A 226 16.44 15.11 -31.76
C GLY A 226 17.74 15.67 -31.19
N ASN A 227 18.77 14.84 -31.06
CA ASN A 227 20.12 15.26 -30.63
C ASN A 227 20.75 16.34 -31.54
N ASP A 228 20.14 16.65 -32.68
CA ASP A 228 20.56 17.67 -33.64
C ASP A 228 19.84 19.03 -33.47
N GLY A 229 18.98 19.18 -32.45
CA GLY A 229 18.24 20.41 -32.20
C GLY A 229 17.14 20.69 -33.23
N THR A 230 16.81 19.73 -34.10
CA THR A 230 15.67 19.87 -35.02
C THR A 230 14.39 19.40 -34.34
N ASN A 231 13.34 20.21 -34.43
CA ASN A 231 11.96 19.80 -34.11
C ASN A 231 11.45 18.89 -35.25
N GLY A 232 12.00 17.68 -35.35
CA GLY A 232 11.80 16.75 -36.46
C GLY A 232 10.83 15.62 -36.15
N ARG A 233 9.82 15.46 -37.01
CA ARG A 233 8.82 14.37 -36.97
C ARG A 233 9.44 12.97 -37.14
N ALA A 234 9.03 12.10 -36.22
CA ALA A 234 8.77 10.64 -36.30
C ALA A 234 9.86 9.67 -36.80
N PRO A 235 10.23 8.68 -35.97
CA PRO A 235 10.23 7.29 -36.36
C PRO A 235 8.89 6.62 -35.98
N SER A 236 8.69 5.39 -36.44
CA SER A 236 7.57 4.46 -36.16
C SER A 236 7.36 4.07 -34.68
N SER A 237 7.83 4.90 -33.75
CA SER A 237 7.79 4.72 -32.30
C SER A 237 6.75 5.68 -31.69
N PRO A 238 6.02 5.30 -30.62
CA PRO A 238 5.23 6.25 -29.86
C PRO A 238 6.14 7.41 -29.43
N GLN A 239 5.77 8.64 -29.77
CA GLN A 239 6.45 9.82 -29.23
C GLN A 239 6.19 9.83 -27.71
N THR A 240 7.22 9.54 -26.92
CA THR A 240 7.21 9.54 -25.46
C THR A 240 8.50 10.18 -24.96
N TRP A 241 8.50 10.73 -23.74
CA TRP A 241 9.73 11.17 -23.08
C TRP A 241 10.56 9.99 -22.58
N TYR A 242 9.88 8.97 -22.10
CA TYR A 242 10.48 7.80 -21.49
C TYR A 242 10.82 6.81 -22.59
N PRO A 243 12.10 6.51 -22.84
CA PRO A 243 12.50 5.57 -23.89
C PRO A 243 12.02 4.15 -23.54
N ASP A 244 11.94 3.27 -24.52
CA ASP A 244 11.73 1.82 -24.33
C ASP A 244 10.43 1.41 -23.59
N LEU A 245 9.42 2.29 -23.56
CA LEU A 245 8.06 1.90 -23.18
C LEU A 245 7.50 0.92 -24.23
N ALA A 246 6.99 -0.21 -23.77
CA ALA A 246 6.36 -1.21 -24.65
C ALA A 246 4.84 -1.10 -24.54
N TYR A 247 4.15 -1.16 -25.67
CA TYR A 247 2.68 -1.18 -25.75
C TYR A 247 2.24 -2.37 -26.59
N GLY A 248 1.18 -3.06 -26.19
CA GLY A 248 0.62 -4.21 -26.89
C GLY A 248 -0.89 -4.33 -26.72
N GLY A 249 -1.51 -5.12 -27.61
CA GLY A 249 -2.98 -5.19 -27.69
C GLY A 249 -3.62 -3.86 -28.10
N ASN A 250 -4.86 -3.62 -27.66
CA ASN A 250 -5.56 -2.35 -27.87
C ASN A 250 -5.12 -1.29 -26.85
N THR A 251 -3.81 -1.09 -26.73
CA THR A 251 -3.18 -0.19 -25.76
C THR A 251 -2.33 0.85 -26.47
N THR A 252 -2.38 2.09 -26.00
CA THR A 252 -1.65 3.26 -26.54
C THR A 252 -1.05 4.07 -25.41
N LEU A 253 -0.09 4.96 -25.71
CA LEU A 253 0.35 6.01 -24.78
C LEU A 253 -0.87 6.79 -24.22
N ASN A 254 -0.85 7.11 -22.92
CA ASN A 254 -1.80 8.03 -22.30
C ASN A 254 -1.41 9.50 -22.60
N PRO A 255 -2.22 10.27 -23.37
CA PRO A 255 -1.90 11.65 -23.71
C PRO A 255 -2.56 12.68 -22.79
N PHE A 256 -3.38 12.29 -21.80
CA PHE A 256 -4.17 13.22 -21.00
C PHE A 256 -3.55 13.57 -19.67
N PHE A 257 -2.75 12.67 -19.11
CA PHE A 257 -2.17 12.82 -17.79
C PHE A 257 -0.68 12.57 -17.84
N TYR A 258 0.09 13.65 -17.91
CA TYR A 258 1.55 13.60 -17.85
C TYR A 258 2.07 13.77 -16.42
N GLY A 259 1.18 13.84 -15.42
CA GLY A 259 1.48 14.24 -14.03
C GLY A 259 1.28 15.74 -13.79
N THR A 260 1.69 16.21 -12.60
CA THR A 260 1.34 17.55 -12.09
C THR A 260 2.55 18.28 -11.50
N TYR A 261 2.57 19.61 -11.61
CA TYR A 261 3.55 20.43 -10.90
C TYR A 261 3.02 20.76 -9.50
N LEU A 262 3.71 20.29 -8.47
CA LEU A 262 3.39 20.58 -7.08
C LEU A 262 4.15 21.82 -6.63
N GLY A 263 3.56 22.98 -6.87
CA GLY A 263 4.14 24.29 -6.57
C GLY A 263 4.05 24.69 -5.10
N LYS A 264 4.26 25.98 -4.82
CA LYS A 264 3.97 26.59 -3.51
C LYS A 264 2.49 26.41 -3.17
N THR A 265 2.18 25.97 -1.96
CA THR A 265 0.80 25.85 -1.48
C THR A 265 0.17 27.23 -1.37
N LYS A 266 -1.10 27.34 -1.78
CA LYS A 266 -1.89 28.54 -1.49
C LYS A 266 -2.16 28.64 0.03
N PRO A 267 -2.42 29.84 0.59
CA PRO A 267 -2.72 29.99 2.01
C PRO A 267 -3.92 29.16 2.49
N GLU A 268 -4.82 28.81 1.58
CA GLU A 268 -6.05 28.04 1.84
C GLU A 268 -5.84 26.52 1.70
N GLU A 269 -4.64 26.06 1.33
CA GLU A 269 -4.32 24.62 1.28
C GLU A 269 -3.99 24.09 2.69
N PRO A 270 -4.27 22.82 2.95
CA PRO A 270 -4.21 22.26 4.31
C PRO A 270 -2.82 21.76 4.69
N VAL A 271 -1.98 21.63 3.68
CA VAL A 271 -0.59 21.28 3.78
C VAL A 271 0.21 22.48 3.29
N THR A 272 1.47 22.56 3.70
CA THR A 272 2.34 23.67 3.35
C THR A 272 3.49 23.19 2.46
N ARG A 273 3.77 23.96 1.41
CA ARG A 273 4.95 23.88 0.53
C ARG A 273 5.41 25.29 0.20
N THR A 274 6.67 25.57 0.46
CA THR A 274 7.36 26.78 -0.02
C THR A 274 7.75 26.63 -1.48
N GLU A 275 8.26 27.71 -2.09
CA GLU A 275 8.78 27.65 -3.46
C GLU A 275 10.01 26.73 -3.59
N LEU A 276 10.79 26.58 -2.51
CA LEU A 276 11.93 25.68 -2.47
C LEU A 276 11.51 24.20 -2.38
N GLU A 277 10.33 23.94 -1.84
CA GLU A 277 9.77 22.58 -1.69
C GLU A 277 8.93 22.17 -2.91
N ALA A 278 8.93 22.96 -3.98
CA ALA A 278 8.19 22.64 -5.19
C ALA A 278 8.90 21.55 -6.03
N TYR A 279 8.12 20.69 -6.68
CA TYR A 279 8.64 19.62 -7.53
C TYR A 279 7.67 19.23 -8.65
N GLN A 280 8.21 18.59 -9.68
CA GLN A 280 7.44 18.03 -10.78
C GLN A 280 7.20 16.54 -10.52
N ALA A 281 5.95 16.10 -10.65
CA ALA A 281 5.57 14.70 -10.72
C ALA A 281 5.12 14.33 -12.14
N ASP A 282 5.35 13.08 -12.53
CA ASP A 282 4.89 12.51 -13.79
C ASP A 282 4.00 11.31 -13.57
N ALA A 283 3.14 11.02 -14.55
CA ALA A 283 2.39 9.76 -14.64
C ALA A 283 2.78 9.07 -15.95
N VAL A 284 3.66 8.07 -15.84
CA VAL A 284 4.12 7.28 -16.98
C VAL A 284 3.07 6.20 -17.22
N GLY A 285 2.34 6.28 -18.33
CA GLY A 285 1.18 5.42 -18.48
C GLY A 285 0.69 5.18 -19.89
N ALA A 286 -0.28 4.27 -19.93
CA ALA A 286 -0.95 3.82 -21.12
C ALA A 286 -2.47 3.93 -20.94
N MET A 287 -3.18 3.95 -22.06
CA MET A 287 -4.63 3.76 -22.10
C MET A 287 -4.95 2.50 -22.88
N HIS A 288 -5.87 1.72 -22.35
CA HIS A 288 -6.32 0.46 -22.89
C HIS A 288 -7.82 0.51 -23.19
N GLN A 289 -8.23 -0.02 -24.35
CA GLN A 289 -9.62 -0.05 -24.76
C GLN A 289 -10.44 -1.03 -23.92
N MET A 290 -11.45 -0.54 -23.20
CA MET A 290 -12.39 -1.41 -22.48
C MET A 290 -13.56 -1.81 -23.37
N LYS A 291 -14.20 -2.93 -23.02
CA LYS A 291 -15.38 -3.51 -23.67
C LYS A 291 -16.55 -3.62 -22.68
N GLU A 292 -17.78 -3.69 -23.19
CA GLU A 292 -19.01 -3.88 -22.39
C GLU A 292 -18.94 -5.13 -21.47
N ALA A 293 -18.23 -6.18 -21.90
CA ALA A 293 -18.03 -7.38 -21.09
C ALA A 293 -17.39 -7.10 -19.72
N HIS A 294 -16.50 -6.11 -19.60
CA HIS A 294 -15.84 -5.75 -18.33
C HIS A 294 -16.81 -5.23 -17.27
N PHE A 295 -17.99 -4.76 -17.69
CA PHE A 295 -19.05 -4.21 -16.82
C PHE A 295 -20.15 -5.23 -16.52
N SER A 296 -20.06 -6.44 -17.09
CA SER A 296 -21.11 -7.47 -16.96
C SER A 296 -20.59 -8.86 -16.57
N ARG A 297 -19.29 -9.12 -16.73
CA ARG A 297 -18.65 -10.42 -16.50
C ARG A 297 -17.30 -10.24 -15.79
N VAL A 298 -16.87 -11.29 -15.09
CA VAL A 298 -15.60 -11.29 -14.36
C VAL A 298 -14.44 -11.27 -15.36
N HIS A 299 -13.53 -10.30 -15.20
CA HIS A 299 -12.27 -10.21 -15.92
C HIS A 299 -11.09 -10.20 -14.94
N THR A 300 -9.98 -10.80 -15.33
CA THR A 300 -8.74 -10.80 -14.56
C THR A 300 -7.84 -9.66 -15.03
N TYR A 301 -7.42 -8.82 -14.09
CA TYR A 301 -6.46 -7.74 -14.29
C TYR A 301 -5.14 -8.14 -13.64
N ARG A 302 -4.06 -8.14 -14.41
CA ARG A 302 -2.75 -8.62 -13.95
C ARG A 302 -1.69 -7.56 -14.10
N MET A 303 -0.90 -7.39 -13.06
CA MET A 303 0.32 -6.60 -13.05
C MET A 303 1.46 -7.44 -12.50
N GLU A 304 2.62 -7.39 -13.14
CA GLU A 304 3.86 -7.95 -12.64
C GLU A 304 4.80 -6.81 -12.28
N TRP A 305 5.28 -6.81 -11.05
CA TRP A 305 6.15 -5.78 -10.53
C TRP A 305 7.44 -6.43 -10.03
N ARG A 306 8.55 -6.10 -10.68
CA ARG A 306 9.88 -6.39 -10.20
C ARG A 306 10.49 -5.09 -9.65
N PRO A 307 10.60 -4.94 -8.33
CA PRO A 307 11.28 -3.80 -7.73
C PRO A 307 12.72 -3.70 -8.23
N GLY A 308 13.29 -2.51 -8.24
CA GLY A 308 14.74 -2.37 -8.44
C GLY A 308 15.53 -2.96 -7.25
N SER A 309 16.78 -3.34 -7.47
CA SER A 309 17.71 -3.71 -6.40
C SER A 309 18.75 -2.61 -6.21
N SER A 310 19.12 -2.32 -4.96
CA SER A 310 20.33 -1.53 -4.67
C SER A 310 21.58 -2.41 -4.78
N GLU A 311 22.73 -1.80 -5.05
CA GLU A 311 24.04 -2.48 -5.01
C GLU A 311 24.24 -3.17 -3.65
N VAL A 312 24.55 -4.46 -3.68
CA VAL A 312 25.06 -5.18 -2.50
C VAL A 312 26.57 -4.99 -2.51
N VAL A 313 27.07 -4.19 -1.58
CA VAL A 313 28.51 -4.09 -1.33
C VAL A 313 28.89 -5.27 -0.43
N GLY A 314 29.64 -6.22 -0.98
CA GLY A 314 30.10 -7.39 -0.24
C GLY A 314 31.04 -7.03 0.92
N GLU A 315 31.26 -7.96 1.85
CA GLU A 315 32.25 -7.84 2.93
C GLU A 315 33.67 -7.76 2.35
N GLY A 316 34.05 -6.58 1.88
CA GLY A 316 35.29 -6.34 1.14
C GLY A 316 35.28 -5.08 0.28
N GLY A 317 34.12 -4.44 0.09
CA GLY A 317 34.00 -3.23 -0.74
C GLY A 317 33.86 -3.51 -2.24
N GLU A 318 33.74 -4.78 -2.64
CA GLU A 318 33.43 -5.16 -4.01
C GLU A 318 31.91 -5.16 -4.24
N VAL A 319 31.46 -4.59 -5.36
CA VAL A 319 30.06 -4.61 -5.80
C VAL A 319 29.77 -6.01 -6.33
N GLU A 320 28.98 -6.81 -5.60
CA GLU A 320 28.71 -8.21 -5.95
C GLU A 320 27.63 -8.37 -7.03
N ARG A 321 26.83 -7.31 -7.30
CA ARG A 321 25.73 -7.34 -8.28
C ARG A 321 25.47 -5.97 -8.89
N GLU A 322 25.30 -5.89 -10.21
CA GLU A 322 24.86 -4.66 -10.90
C GLU A 322 23.49 -4.20 -10.38
N GLU A 323 23.28 -2.88 -10.32
CA GLU A 323 22.01 -2.23 -9.92
C GLU A 323 20.87 -2.66 -10.87
N GLU A 324 19.97 -3.55 -10.44
CA GLU A 324 18.77 -3.86 -11.23
C GLU A 324 17.79 -2.68 -11.14
N LYS A 325 17.44 -2.07 -12.27
CA LYS A 325 16.55 -0.90 -12.31
C LYS A 325 15.07 -1.23 -12.06
N GLY A 326 14.72 -2.52 -12.00
CA GLY A 326 13.35 -2.98 -11.85
C GLY A 326 12.56 -2.91 -13.15
N ARG A 327 11.31 -3.39 -13.12
CA ARG A 327 10.38 -3.38 -14.26
C ARG A 327 8.94 -3.56 -13.76
N ILE A 328 7.97 -2.94 -14.45
CA ILE A 328 6.56 -3.23 -14.25
C ILE A 328 5.92 -3.56 -15.60
N ASP A 329 5.09 -4.61 -15.62
CA ASP A 329 4.36 -5.09 -16.78
C ASP A 329 2.87 -5.24 -16.45
N TRP A 330 2.02 -4.77 -17.36
CA TRP A 330 0.57 -4.96 -17.30
C TRP A 330 0.14 -5.98 -18.35
N TYR A 331 -0.77 -6.85 -17.95
CA TYR A 331 -1.34 -7.88 -18.80
C TYR A 331 -2.87 -7.82 -18.74
N VAL A 332 -3.47 -8.03 -19.90
CA VAL A 332 -4.92 -8.02 -20.10
C VAL A 332 -5.37 -9.27 -20.83
N LYS A 333 -6.64 -9.61 -20.65
CA LYS A 333 -7.32 -10.63 -21.43
C LYS A 333 -8.48 -9.98 -22.16
N ASP A 334 -8.33 -9.84 -23.48
CA ASP A 334 -9.18 -8.96 -24.28
C ASP A 334 -10.38 -9.66 -24.90
N THR A 335 -10.51 -10.99 -24.82
CA THR A 335 -11.59 -11.70 -25.54
C THR A 335 -12.81 -11.94 -24.66
N GLU A 336 -14.00 -12.00 -25.27
CA GLU A 336 -15.22 -12.41 -24.53
C GLU A 336 -15.14 -13.87 -24.05
N GLU A 337 -14.27 -14.68 -24.64
CA GLU A 337 -13.97 -16.04 -24.20
C GLU A 337 -13.14 -16.05 -22.90
N ASP A 338 -12.37 -14.98 -22.65
CA ASP A 338 -11.59 -14.81 -21.42
C ASP A 338 -12.43 -14.35 -20.23
N ALA A 339 -13.55 -13.67 -20.51
CA ALA A 339 -14.53 -13.34 -19.50
C ALA A 339 -15.15 -14.64 -18.95
N ARG A 340 -15.34 -14.73 -17.63
CA ARG A 340 -16.02 -15.87 -17.01
C ARG A 340 -17.42 -15.49 -16.54
N GLU A 341 -18.36 -16.44 -16.72
CA GLU A 341 -19.58 -16.44 -15.92
C GLU A 341 -19.28 -17.09 -14.58
N ARG A 342 -19.66 -16.45 -13.47
CA ARG A 342 -19.55 -17.11 -12.16
C ARG A 342 -20.69 -18.12 -12.01
N PRO A 343 -20.41 -19.40 -11.69
CA PRO A 343 -21.45 -20.38 -11.39
C PRO A 343 -22.28 -19.87 -10.19
N GLY A 344 -23.57 -19.59 -10.39
CA GLY A 344 -24.45 -19.00 -9.36
C GLY A 344 -25.16 -17.71 -9.78
N GLY A 345 -24.72 -17.08 -10.87
CA GLY A 345 -25.48 -16.05 -11.60
C GLY A 345 -25.62 -14.70 -10.89
N TYR A 346 -24.86 -13.69 -11.32
CA TYR A 346 -25.20 -12.29 -11.06
C TYR A 346 -26.18 -11.79 -12.13
N PRO A 347 -27.28 -11.11 -11.78
CA PRO A 347 -28.43 -10.94 -12.67
C PRO A 347 -28.29 -9.72 -13.58
N PHE A 348 -27.23 -9.63 -14.39
CA PHE A 348 -27.27 -8.78 -15.59
C PHE A 348 -27.73 -9.60 -16.79
N LYS A 349 -28.98 -10.08 -16.75
CA LYS A 349 -29.63 -10.53 -17.98
C LYS A 349 -29.91 -9.30 -18.85
N LYS A 350 -29.27 -9.24 -20.01
CA LYS A 350 -29.52 -8.28 -21.09
C LYS A 350 -31.03 -8.21 -21.35
N LYS A 351 -31.68 -7.07 -21.12
CA LYS A 351 -33.07 -6.85 -21.51
C LYS A 351 -33.07 -6.23 -22.90
N GLY A 352 -33.17 -7.08 -23.94
CA GLY A 352 -33.45 -6.69 -25.32
C GLY A 352 -32.40 -5.77 -25.97
N GLY A 353 -31.49 -6.35 -26.74
CA GLY A 353 -30.63 -5.61 -27.67
C GLY A 353 -30.03 -6.59 -28.66
N GLU A 354 -30.38 -6.42 -29.94
CA GLU A 354 -29.88 -7.21 -31.07
C GLU A 354 -28.34 -7.27 -31.05
N ASP A 355 -27.80 -8.44 -31.40
CA ASP A 355 -26.36 -8.67 -31.54
C ASP A 355 -25.79 -7.75 -32.64
N VAL A 356 -25.21 -6.62 -32.24
CA VAL A 356 -24.44 -5.76 -33.13
C VAL A 356 -23.13 -6.48 -33.45
N LYS A 357 -23.11 -7.21 -34.57
CA LYS A 357 -21.88 -7.75 -35.16
C LYS A 357 -21.00 -6.58 -35.62
N ASN A 358 -20.01 -6.19 -34.83
CA ASN A 358 -18.97 -5.28 -35.29
C ASN A 358 -17.83 -6.10 -35.91
N SER A 359 -17.91 -6.31 -37.22
CA SER A 359 -16.85 -6.93 -38.02
C SER A 359 -15.88 -5.85 -38.48
N ASN A 360 -14.70 -5.79 -37.88
CA ASN A 360 -13.42 -5.38 -38.49
C ASN A 360 -12.29 -5.49 -37.45
N TYR A 361 -11.89 -6.72 -37.14
CA TYR A 361 -10.66 -6.98 -36.39
C TYR A 361 -9.63 -7.58 -37.34
N ASN A 362 -8.50 -6.89 -37.50
CA ASN A 362 -7.39 -7.36 -38.33
C ASN A 362 -6.56 -8.33 -37.48
N ALA A 363 -6.91 -9.62 -37.55
CA ALA A 363 -6.25 -10.69 -36.80
C ALA A 363 -4.82 -10.93 -37.31
N LYS A 364 -3.84 -10.17 -36.80
CA LYS A 364 -2.41 -10.49 -36.91
C LYS A 364 -1.64 -10.16 -35.62
N GLN A 365 -2.13 -10.65 -34.49
CA GLN A 365 -1.30 -10.90 -33.31
C GLN A 365 -1.66 -12.29 -32.80
N GLN A 366 -0.73 -13.23 -32.87
CA GLN A 366 -0.93 -14.55 -32.29
C GLN A 366 -0.95 -14.39 -30.76
N PRO A 367 -1.98 -14.90 -30.06
CA PRO A 367 -2.00 -14.86 -28.60
C PRO A 367 -0.80 -15.64 -28.04
N SER A 368 -0.26 -15.14 -26.93
CA SER A 368 0.72 -15.85 -26.11
C SER A 368 0.19 -17.26 -25.77
N PRO A 369 1.07 -18.28 -25.63
CA PRO A 369 0.68 -19.62 -25.16
C PRO A 369 -0.11 -19.64 -23.84
N THR A 370 -0.06 -18.55 -23.06
CA THR A 370 -0.74 -18.39 -21.78
C THR A 370 -2.11 -17.71 -21.86
N GLY A 371 -2.53 -17.22 -23.04
CA GLY A 371 -3.77 -16.46 -23.24
C GLY A 371 -3.73 -15.00 -22.78
N TRP A 372 -2.61 -14.53 -22.23
CA TRP A 372 -2.43 -13.13 -21.82
C TRP A 372 -1.92 -12.26 -22.97
N THR A 373 -2.53 -11.08 -23.13
CA THR A 373 -1.98 -10.00 -23.94
C THR A 373 -1.13 -9.10 -23.05
N HIS A 374 0.14 -8.94 -23.41
CA HIS A 374 1.01 -7.95 -22.78
C HIS A 374 0.59 -6.55 -23.23
N ALA A 375 0.12 -5.72 -22.31
CA ALA A 375 -0.52 -4.44 -22.60
C ALA A 375 0.47 -3.27 -22.55
N PHE A 376 1.28 -3.21 -21.50
CA PHE A 376 2.17 -2.09 -21.22
C PHE A 376 3.39 -2.53 -20.41
N SER A 377 4.56 -1.95 -20.68
CA SER A 377 5.75 -2.09 -19.82
C SER A 377 6.40 -0.76 -19.52
N ILE A 378 6.98 -0.69 -18.32
CA ILE A 378 7.98 0.30 -17.94
C ILE A 378 9.22 -0.46 -17.48
N ASP A 379 10.32 -0.35 -18.23
CA ASP A 379 11.63 -0.75 -17.74
C ASP A 379 12.21 0.37 -16.88
N GLY A 380 12.87 0.03 -15.77
CA GLY A 380 13.42 1.04 -14.88
C GLY A 380 14.51 1.91 -15.54
N SER A 381 15.19 1.42 -16.59
CA SER A 381 16.13 2.26 -17.34
C SER A 381 15.44 3.46 -17.98
N SER A 382 14.17 3.34 -18.37
CA SER A 382 13.36 4.40 -18.97
C SER A 382 13.22 5.62 -18.05
N LEU A 383 13.18 5.42 -16.73
CA LEU A 383 12.99 6.48 -15.73
C LEU A 383 14.27 7.27 -15.41
N SER A 384 15.43 6.80 -15.88
CA SER A 384 16.74 7.39 -15.57
C SER A 384 16.88 8.86 -16.02
N ILE A 385 16.05 9.30 -16.97
CA ILE A 385 16.04 10.69 -17.46
C ILE A 385 15.64 11.71 -16.38
N THR A 386 14.87 11.30 -15.37
CA THR A 386 14.47 12.16 -14.25
C THR A 386 15.15 11.77 -12.93
N GLY A 387 15.78 10.60 -12.88
CA GLY A 387 16.33 10.01 -11.66
C GLY A 387 15.27 9.39 -10.74
N ALA A 388 14.05 9.19 -11.25
CA ALA A 388 13.05 8.34 -10.61
C ALA A 388 13.39 6.86 -10.79
N ASP A 389 12.92 6.02 -9.87
CA ASP A 389 13.15 4.58 -9.87
C ASP A 389 11.82 3.81 -9.91
N ILE A 390 11.86 2.54 -10.33
CA ILE A 390 10.74 1.61 -10.09
C ILE A 390 10.62 1.43 -8.56
N PRO A 391 9.41 1.58 -7.99
CA PRO A 391 9.24 1.61 -6.55
C PRO A 391 9.74 0.34 -5.87
N ARG A 392 10.21 0.52 -4.63
CA ARG A 392 10.67 -0.53 -3.71
C ARG A 392 10.01 -0.45 -2.34
N GLU A 393 9.08 0.49 -2.18
CA GLU A 393 8.36 0.71 -0.93
C GLU A 393 7.45 -0.50 -0.62
N PRO A 394 7.32 -0.91 0.66
CA PRO A 394 6.17 -1.73 1.05
C PRO A 394 4.91 -0.97 0.66
N SER A 395 4.02 -1.61 -0.08
CA SER A 395 2.89 -0.94 -0.72
C SER A 395 1.61 -1.74 -0.51
N TYR A 396 0.47 -1.07 -0.54
CA TYR A 396 -0.83 -1.69 -0.22
C TYR A 396 -1.85 -1.43 -1.34
N LEU A 397 -2.82 -2.35 -1.47
CA LEU A 397 -3.89 -2.26 -2.47
C LEU A 397 -5.03 -1.35 -2.01
N ILE A 398 -5.63 -0.66 -2.97
CA ILE A 398 -6.78 0.23 -2.81
C ILE A 398 -7.81 -0.09 -3.89
N PHE A 399 -9.06 -0.20 -3.46
CA PHE A 399 -10.22 -0.32 -4.33
C PHE A 399 -11.22 0.78 -4.00
N ASN A 400 -11.60 1.57 -4.99
CA ASN A 400 -12.60 2.61 -4.80
C ASN A 400 -13.44 2.82 -6.06
N THR A 401 -14.58 3.47 -5.86
CA THR A 401 -15.31 4.11 -6.96
C THR A 401 -15.54 5.55 -6.56
N ALA A 402 -14.84 6.48 -7.19
CA ALA A 402 -15.03 7.89 -6.92
C ALA A 402 -16.10 8.48 -7.85
N VAL A 403 -16.64 9.64 -7.48
CA VAL A 403 -17.59 10.42 -8.29
C VAL A 403 -17.12 11.86 -8.24
N SER A 404 -16.98 12.53 -9.38
CA SER A 404 -16.56 13.93 -9.45
C SER A 404 -17.28 14.66 -10.56
N SER A 405 -17.55 15.94 -10.36
CA SER A 405 -18.07 16.90 -11.35
C SER A 405 -17.13 17.20 -12.53
N THR A 406 -15.94 16.61 -12.58
CA THR A 406 -14.98 16.75 -13.69
C THR A 406 -14.79 15.47 -14.50
N TRP A 407 -15.32 14.35 -14.04
CA TRP A 407 -15.11 13.04 -14.67
C TRP A 407 -16.34 12.62 -15.45
N GLY A 408 -16.38 12.93 -16.75
CA GLY A 408 -17.58 12.72 -17.57
C GLY A 408 -18.68 13.76 -17.33
N PHE A 409 -18.38 14.83 -16.60
CA PHE A 409 -19.24 15.99 -16.41
C PHE A 409 -18.52 17.31 -16.76
N PRO A 410 -19.27 18.37 -17.09
CA PRO A 410 -20.66 18.31 -17.54
C PRO A 410 -20.74 17.60 -18.89
N PHE A 411 -21.78 16.79 -19.10
CA PHE A 411 -22.20 16.42 -20.46
C PHE A 411 -22.73 17.67 -21.17
N ASP A 412 -22.97 17.66 -22.49
CA ASP A 412 -23.57 18.81 -23.19
C ASP A 412 -24.97 19.12 -22.63
N THR A 413 -25.03 19.95 -21.58
CA THR A 413 -26.25 20.23 -20.82
C THR A 413 -27.06 21.33 -21.51
N PRO A 414 -28.38 21.16 -21.70
CA PRO A 414 -29.25 22.25 -22.13
C PRO A 414 -29.11 23.47 -21.22
N ALA A 415 -29.17 24.69 -21.78
CA ALA A 415 -29.05 25.94 -21.01
C ALA A 415 -30.12 26.10 -19.91
N THR A 416 -31.21 25.34 -19.98
CA THR A 416 -32.29 25.30 -18.99
C THR A 416 -31.97 24.48 -17.75
N CYS A 417 -30.91 23.68 -17.77
CA CYS A 417 -30.50 22.84 -16.64
C CYS A 417 -29.73 23.67 -15.60
N LYS A 418 -30.05 23.43 -14.32
CA LYS A 418 -29.27 24.01 -13.23
C LYS A 418 -27.94 23.28 -13.16
N LYS A 419 -26.84 24.02 -13.01
CA LYS A 419 -25.49 23.45 -12.84
C LYS A 419 -25.32 22.87 -11.43
N CYS A 420 -25.96 21.75 -11.18
CA CYS A 420 -25.85 20.96 -9.96
C CYS A 420 -25.94 19.47 -10.28
N PHE A 421 -25.33 18.63 -9.45
CA PHE A 421 -25.10 17.22 -9.75
C PHE A 421 -25.81 16.31 -8.73
N ASP A 422 -27.14 16.37 -8.69
CA ASP A 422 -27.95 15.64 -7.71
C ASP A 422 -29.06 14.82 -8.40
N CYS A 423 -28.96 13.48 -8.31
CA CYS A 423 -29.98 12.56 -8.82
C CYS A 423 -31.33 12.66 -8.11
N GLY A 424 -31.38 13.24 -6.90
CA GLY A 424 -32.60 13.45 -6.12
C GLY A 424 -33.39 14.69 -6.53
N ASP A 425 -32.81 15.62 -7.28
CA ASP A 425 -33.46 16.84 -7.76
C ASP A 425 -33.56 16.81 -9.30
N PRO A 426 -34.77 16.70 -9.89
CA PRO A 426 -34.96 16.68 -11.35
C PRO A 426 -34.33 17.88 -12.08
N THR A 427 -34.23 19.05 -11.42
CA THR A 427 -33.63 20.25 -12.00
C THR A 427 -32.10 20.19 -12.06
N CYS A 428 -31.49 19.33 -11.22
CA CYS A 428 -30.07 19.01 -11.21
C CYS A 428 -29.76 17.75 -12.04
N ALA A 429 -30.63 16.74 -11.98
CA ALA A 429 -30.41 15.47 -12.65
C ALA A 429 -30.24 15.61 -14.17
N CYS A 430 -30.83 16.64 -14.78
CA CYS A 430 -30.65 16.92 -16.21
C CYS A 430 -29.24 17.42 -16.60
N ALA A 431 -28.38 17.72 -15.61
CA ALA A 431 -26.96 18.01 -15.82
C ALA A 431 -26.04 16.78 -15.70
N LEU A 432 -26.61 15.60 -15.42
CA LEU A 432 -25.89 14.33 -15.30
C LEU A 432 -25.99 13.53 -16.62
N PRO A 433 -24.97 12.73 -16.99
CA PRO A 433 -25.02 11.88 -18.16
C PRO A 433 -26.25 10.95 -18.14
N PRO A 434 -26.89 10.73 -19.30
CA PRO A 434 -27.96 9.74 -19.41
C PRO A 434 -27.52 8.37 -18.84
N GLY A 435 -28.39 7.73 -18.07
CA GLY A 435 -28.11 6.42 -17.46
C GLY A 435 -27.37 6.47 -16.13
N PHE A 436 -26.73 7.58 -15.74
CA PHE A 436 -25.99 7.68 -14.47
C PHE A 436 -26.91 7.50 -13.25
N CYS A 437 -27.96 8.31 -13.13
CA CYS A 437 -28.90 8.20 -12.02
C CYS A 437 -29.67 6.89 -12.00
N GLU A 438 -29.94 6.33 -13.17
CA GLU A 438 -30.70 5.09 -13.30
C GLU A 438 -29.85 3.89 -12.91
N SER A 439 -28.55 3.93 -13.19
CA SER A 439 -27.58 2.96 -12.68
C SER A 439 -27.55 2.96 -11.15
N LEU A 440 -27.48 4.16 -10.53
CA LEU A 440 -27.47 4.30 -9.07
C LEU A 440 -28.78 3.80 -8.43
N LYS A 441 -29.95 4.21 -8.97
CA LYS A 441 -31.27 3.76 -8.47
C LYS A 441 -31.49 2.25 -8.67
N GLY A 442 -30.90 1.69 -9.73
CA GLY A 442 -30.95 0.26 -10.03
C GLY A 442 -30.00 -0.60 -9.21
N GLY A 443 -29.16 -0.03 -8.34
CA GLY A 443 -28.18 -0.76 -7.54
C GLY A 443 -27.05 -1.39 -8.37
N LYS A 444 -26.78 -0.82 -9.56
CA LYS A 444 -25.85 -1.37 -10.57
C LYS A 444 -24.46 -0.77 -10.50
N THR A 445 -24.13 -0.08 -9.43
CA THR A 445 -22.95 0.80 -9.28
C THR A 445 -21.96 0.26 -8.25
N SER A 446 -21.83 -1.06 -8.19
CA SER A 446 -20.83 -1.75 -7.36
C SER A 446 -19.67 -2.22 -8.22
N LEU A 447 -18.46 -1.81 -7.87
CA LEU A 447 -17.25 -2.50 -8.30
C LEU A 447 -17.24 -3.82 -7.52
N LEU A 448 -17.35 -4.92 -8.26
CA LEU A 448 -17.40 -6.27 -7.68
C LEU A 448 -16.03 -6.91 -7.82
N ILE A 449 -15.42 -7.28 -6.70
CA ILE A 449 -14.12 -7.95 -6.68
C ILE A 449 -14.34 -9.38 -6.23
N ASP A 450 -14.03 -10.32 -7.11
CA ASP A 450 -14.16 -11.76 -6.90
C ASP A 450 -13.00 -12.26 -6.03
N SER A 451 -11.78 -11.95 -6.47
CA SER A 451 -10.57 -12.39 -5.79
C SER A 451 -9.42 -11.38 -5.96
N VAL A 452 -8.52 -11.38 -4.99
CA VAL A 452 -7.22 -10.70 -5.05
C VAL A 452 -6.14 -11.71 -4.74
N ARG A 453 -5.11 -11.79 -5.57
CA ARG A 453 -3.98 -12.70 -5.40
C ARG A 453 -2.65 -11.98 -5.63
N VAL A 454 -1.74 -12.15 -4.68
CA VAL A 454 -0.36 -11.68 -4.75
C VAL A 454 0.57 -12.90 -4.71
N TYR A 455 1.32 -13.10 -5.78
CA TYR A 455 2.29 -14.18 -5.92
C TYR A 455 3.70 -13.61 -5.86
N GLN A 456 4.54 -14.17 -5.00
CA GLN A 456 5.97 -13.88 -4.91
C GLN A 456 6.74 -15.18 -5.10
N ARG A 457 8.01 -15.08 -5.48
CA ARG A 457 8.88 -16.25 -5.60
C ARG A 457 9.15 -16.80 -4.21
N GLU A 458 9.21 -18.13 -4.12
CA GLU A 458 9.56 -18.81 -2.88
C GLU A 458 10.96 -18.37 -2.41
N GLY A 459 11.04 -17.88 -1.17
CA GLY A 459 12.27 -17.34 -0.57
C GLY A 459 12.58 -15.87 -0.88
N GLU A 460 11.75 -15.19 -1.66
CA GLU A 460 11.83 -13.74 -1.95
C GLU A 460 10.53 -13.02 -1.55
N GLU A 461 9.79 -13.58 -0.59
CA GLU A 461 8.58 -12.97 -0.06
C GLU A 461 8.90 -11.63 0.61
N SER A 462 7.99 -10.68 0.45
CA SER A 462 8.05 -9.37 1.10
C SER A 462 6.62 -8.92 1.30
N VAL A 463 6.02 -9.34 2.42
CA VAL A 463 4.60 -9.13 2.75
C VAL A 463 4.39 -8.33 4.04
N SER A 464 5.45 -7.68 4.53
CA SER A 464 5.40 -6.77 5.68
C SER A 464 5.14 -5.33 5.27
N CYS A 465 4.44 -4.59 6.11
CA CYS A 465 4.33 -3.13 6.02
C CYS A 465 5.56 -2.40 6.57
N ASP A 466 6.39 -3.08 7.37
CA ASP A 466 7.59 -2.53 8.03
C ASP A 466 8.81 -3.45 7.81
N PRO A 467 9.21 -3.76 6.57
CA PRO A 467 10.36 -4.62 6.30
C PRO A 467 11.66 -3.96 6.78
N ILE A 468 12.62 -4.76 7.25
CA ILE A 468 13.94 -4.28 7.75
C ILE A 468 14.66 -3.41 6.71
N SER A 469 14.55 -3.76 5.43
CA SER A 469 15.18 -3.03 4.32
C SER A 469 14.51 -1.69 4.01
N MET A 470 13.21 -1.54 4.32
CA MET A 470 12.39 -0.38 3.98
C MET A 470 11.38 -0.06 5.10
N PRO A 471 11.83 0.29 6.32
CA PRO A 471 10.94 0.48 7.47
C PRO A 471 10.01 1.68 7.28
N THR A 472 8.82 1.62 7.88
CA THR A 472 7.82 2.69 7.85
C THR A 472 7.17 2.96 9.20
N ARG A 473 7.21 1.99 10.14
CA ARG A 473 6.39 2.02 11.36
C ARG A 473 6.67 3.22 12.24
N GLU A 474 7.94 3.45 12.59
CA GLU A 474 8.30 4.56 13.48
C GLU A 474 8.11 5.92 12.78
N PHE A 475 8.24 5.99 11.45
CA PHE A 475 7.91 7.20 10.68
C PHE A 475 6.43 7.54 10.78
N ILE A 476 5.54 6.56 10.51
CA ILE A 476 4.09 6.75 10.59
C ILE A 476 3.69 7.14 12.02
N LYS A 477 4.22 6.45 13.03
CA LYS A 477 3.96 6.72 14.44
C LYS A 477 4.46 8.11 14.88
N GLY A 478 5.63 8.53 14.40
CA GLY A 478 6.18 9.86 14.64
C GLY A 478 5.35 10.99 14.02
N HIS A 479 4.53 10.66 13.02
CA HIS A 479 3.71 11.60 12.26
C HIS A 479 2.23 11.24 12.29
N GLU A 480 1.77 10.57 13.34
CA GLU A 480 0.44 9.94 13.44
C GLU A 480 -0.72 10.87 13.04
N SER A 481 -0.64 12.14 13.42
CA SER A 481 -1.64 13.17 13.08
C SER A 481 -1.85 13.39 11.58
N ARG A 482 -0.84 13.12 10.74
CA ARG A 482 -0.92 13.22 9.28
C ARG A 482 -1.78 12.12 8.65
N TYR A 483 -2.01 11.02 9.37
CA TYR A 483 -2.74 9.83 8.93
C TYR A 483 -4.14 9.72 9.54
N MET A 484 -4.58 10.71 10.31
CA MET A 484 -5.89 10.73 10.97
C MET A 484 -6.85 11.69 10.26
N ARG A 485 -8.15 11.49 10.42
CA ARG A 485 -9.11 12.45 9.89
C ARG A 485 -8.91 13.78 10.64
N PRO A 486 -9.03 14.92 9.97
CA PRO A 486 -8.89 16.20 10.62
C PRO A 486 -9.99 16.39 11.67
N VAL A 487 -9.76 17.29 12.63
CA VAL A 487 -10.82 17.80 13.52
C VAL A 487 -12.02 18.22 12.64
N PRO A 488 -13.28 18.00 13.06
CA PRO A 488 -13.73 17.54 14.37
C PRO A 488 -13.88 16.01 14.52
N PHE A 489 -13.37 15.21 13.60
CA PHE A 489 -13.30 13.77 13.81
C PHE A 489 -12.38 13.48 15.01
N VAL A 490 -12.84 12.66 15.95
CA VAL A 490 -12.13 12.36 17.21
C VAL A 490 -11.35 11.05 17.07
N ASP A 491 -10.48 10.99 16.06
CA ASP A 491 -9.60 9.85 15.86
C ASP A 491 -8.47 9.91 16.91
N LYS A 492 -8.29 8.83 17.65
CA LYS A 492 -7.19 8.70 18.63
C LYS A 492 -5.92 8.14 18.01
N HIS A 493 -6.09 7.29 17.00
CA HIS A 493 -5.05 6.62 16.24
C HIS A 493 -5.51 6.51 14.77
N PRO A 494 -4.59 6.31 13.80
CA PRO A 494 -4.92 6.19 12.38
C PRO A 494 -5.80 5.00 12.04
N LEU A 495 -5.67 3.91 12.80
CA LEU A 495 -6.49 2.71 12.70
C LEU A 495 -6.97 2.31 14.08
N LYS A 496 -8.20 1.82 14.16
CA LYS A 496 -8.70 1.16 15.36
C LYS A 496 -8.11 -0.24 15.49
N PRO A 497 -7.88 -0.73 16.73
CA PRO A 497 -7.57 -2.13 16.96
C PRO A 497 -8.67 -3.02 16.38
N VAL A 498 -8.28 -4.16 15.83
CA VAL A 498 -9.23 -5.13 15.30
C VAL A 498 -9.98 -5.79 16.47
N VAL A 499 -11.32 -5.80 16.41
CA VAL A 499 -12.16 -6.35 17.48
C VAL A 499 -12.26 -7.87 17.41
N GLY A 500 -12.42 -8.53 18.56
CA GLY A 500 -12.64 -9.98 18.67
C GLY A 500 -14.09 -10.36 18.96
N GLY A 501 -15.05 -9.65 18.37
CA GLY A 501 -16.50 -9.83 18.60
C GLY A 501 -17.22 -8.51 18.91
N GLY A 502 -18.42 -8.61 19.50
CA GLY A 502 -19.25 -7.48 19.96
C GLY A 502 -20.40 -7.10 19.02
N GLY A 503 -20.51 -7.74 17.85
CA GLY A 503 -21.66 -7.59 16.94
C GLY A 503 -22.92 -8.22 17.55
N GLU A 504 -24.07 -7.60 17.31
CA GLU A 504 -25.37 -8.14 17.76
C GLU A 504 -25.68 -9.46 17.06
N CYS A 505 -26.21 -10.42 17.84
CA CYS A 505 -26.62 -11.75 17.42
C CYS A 505 -27.87 -12.20 18.14
N GLU A 506 -28.67 -13.05 17.50
CA GLU A 506 -29.77 -13.79 18.12
C GLU A 506 -29.30 -15.19 18.53
N ASP A 507 -28.51 -15.84 17.66
CA ASP A 507 -27.91 -17.15 17.90
C ASP A 507 -26.51 -17.26 17.27
N ASP A 508 -25.85 -18.41 17.45
CA ASP A 508 -24.47 -18.64 17.00
C ASP A 508 -24.29 -18.49 15.48
N SER A 509 -25.35 -18.65 14.68
CA SER A 509 -25.27 -18.53 13.22
C SER A 509 -25.00 -17.09 12.75
N ASP A 510 -25.33 -16.09 13.57
CA ASP A 510 -24.98 -14.69 13.32
C ASP A 510 -23.51 -14.38 13.57
N CYS A 511 -22.78 -15.29 14.20
CA CYS A 511 -21.43 -15.10 14.70
C CYS A 511 -20.35 -15.83 13.92
N GLY A 512 -20.66 -16.38 12.74
CA GLY A 512 -19.68 -17.08 11.91
C GLY A 512 -19.03 -18.23 12.67
N GLU A 513 -17.73 -18.11 12.94
CA GLU A 513 -16.94 -19.11 13.69
C GLU A 513 -16.91 -18.84 15.22
N GLY A 514 -17.65 -17.84 15.69
CA GLY A 514 -17.80 -17.47 17.09
C GLY A 514 -19.10 -17.97 17.72
N GLU A 515 -19.33 -17.55 18.96
CA GLU A 515 -20.50 -17.92 19.76
C GLU A 515 -21.31 -16.67 20.11
N CYS A 516 -22.64 -16.79 20.10
CA CYS A 516 -23.55 -15.75 20.54
C CYS A 516 -23.75 -15.83 22.06
N VAL A 517 -23.17 -14.87 22.78
CA VAL A 517 -23.14 -14.85 24.23
C VAL A 517 -23.98 -13.70 24.80
N LYS A 518 -24.60 -13.93 25.95
CA LYS A 518 -25.31 -12.87 26.69
C LYS A 518 -24.30 -12.01 27.45
N GLU A 519 -24.07 -10.80 26.99
CA GLU A 519 -23.25 -9.82 27.68
C GLU A 519 -24.14 -8.88 28.51
N GLY A 520 -23.88 -8.83 29.82
CA GLY A 520 -24.57 -7.93 30.73
C GLY A 520 -23.84 -6.59 30.82
N SER A 521 -24.44 -5.51 30.33
CA SER A 521 -23.96 -4.16 30.66
C SER A 521 -24.49 -3.77 32.04
N VAL A 522 -23.60 -3.68 33.03
CA VAL A 522 -23.94 -3.12 34.34
C VAL A 522 -23.87 -1.60 34.22
N SER A 523 -25.01 -0.95 33.97
CA SER A 523 -25.12 0.50 34.09
C SER A 523 -25.13 0.88 35.57
N PHE A 524 -24.17 1.67 36.03
CA PHE A 524 -24.10 2.17 37.41
C PHE A 524 -25.28 3.13 37.75
N TRP A 525 -25.98 3.64 36.74
CA TRP A 525 -26.98 4.71 36.88
C TRP A 525 -28.42 4.25 36.58
N THR A 526 -28.62 3.00 36.12
CA THR A 526 -29.96 2.48 35.82
C THR A 526 -30.12 1.06 36.38
N THR A 527 -31.20 0.82 37.13
CA THR A 527 -31.64 -0.50 37.62
C THR A 527 -32.16 -1.42 36.50
N SER A 528 -31.81 -1.18 35.25
CA SER A 528 -32.25 -1.95 34.08
C SER A 528 -31.08 -2.75 33.50
N SER A 529 -31.14 -4.07 33.70
CA SER A 529 -30.20 -5.04 33.11
C SER A 529 -30.75 -5.52 31.76
N SER A 530 -30.62 -4.72 30.70
CA SER A 530 -30.85 -5.24 29.35
C SER A 530 -29.67 -6.13 28.96
N LYS A 531 -29.85 -7.45 29.03
CA LYS A 531 -28.87 -8.42 28.54
C LYS A 531 -28.84 -8.33 27.01
N ARG A 532 -27.79 -7.75 26.43
CA ARG A 532 -27.57 -7.73 24.98
C ARG A 532 -26.85 -9.02 24.61
N THR A 533 -27.30 -9.69 23.55
CA THR A 533 -26.60 -10.85 22.97
C THR A 533 -25.61 -10.36 21.91
N VAL A 534 -24.36 -10.78 22.03
CA VAL A 534 -23.27 -10.37 21.14
C VAL A 534 -22.36 -11.53 20.78
N CYS A 535 -21.72 -11.45 19.63
CA CYS A 535 -20.74 -12.44 19.19
C CYS A 535 -19.43 -12.34 19.98
N LYS A 536 -18.86 -13.48 20.32
CA LYS A 536 -17.51 -13.60 20.87
C LYS A 536 -16.67 -14.50 19.98
N CYS A 537 -15.55 -13.97 19.49
CA CYS A 537 -14.73 -14.70 18.53
C CYS A 537 -13.73 -15.65 19.20
N PRO A 538 -13.44 -16.81 18.57
CA PRO A 538 -12.26 -17.58 18.91
C PRO A 538 -11.00 -16.80 18.53
N LYS A 539 -9.83 -17.16 19.08
CA LYS A 539 -8.55 -16.52 18.74
C LYS A 539 -8.20 -16.58 17.24
N SER A 540 -8.78 -17.53 16.51
CA SER A 540 -8.57 -17.71 15.08
C SER A 540 -9.38 -16.73 14.21
N HIS A 541 -10.34 -15.99 14.79
CA HIS A 541 -11.22 -15.07 14.07
C HIS A 541 -11.38 -13.73 14.77
N VAL A 542 -11.70 -12.72 13.97
CA VAL A 542 -11.85 -11.32 14.37
C VAL A 542 -13.01 -10.68 13.62
N GLY A 543 -13.29 -9.43 13.98
CA GLY A 543 -14.42 -8.65 13.50
C GLY A 543 -15.64 -8.78 14.41
N PRO A 544 -16.66 -7.92 14.22
CA PRO A 544 -17.82 -7.88 15.10
C PRO A 544 -18.60 -9.20 15.12
N ARG A 545 -18.59 -9.93 14.00
CA ARG A 545 -19.30 -11.22 13.81
C ARG A 545 -18.35 -12.39 13.50
N CYS A 546 -17.07 -12.26 13.82
CA CYS A 546 -16.08 -13.34 13.67
C CYS A 546 -15.96 -13.92 12.24
N LEU A 547 -16.20 -13.11 11.23
CA LEU A 547 -16.22 -13.50 9.82
C LEU A 547 -14.84 -13.43 9.15
N ALA A 548 -13.88 -12.78 9.79
CA ALA A 548 -12.52 -12.64 9.27
C ALA A 548 -11.55 -13.49 10.09
N ARG A 549 -10.63 -14.21 9.45
CA ARG A 549 -9.56 -14.93 10.17
C ARG A 549 -8.62 -13.96 10.86
N ALA A 550 -8.13 -14.29 12.05
CA ALA A 550 -7.20 -13.46 12.83
C ALA A 550 -5.76 -13.48 12.30
N TYR A 551 -5.31 -14.60 11.72
CA TYR A 551 -3.90 -14.79 11.35
C TYR A 551 -3.55 -14.24 9.97
N HIS A 552 -2.45 -13.51 9.84
CA HIS A 552 -1.67 -13.45 8.60
C HIS A 552 -0.20 -13.75 8.96
N ASP A 553 0.57 -14.29 8.02
CA ASP A 553 2.00 -14.56 8.19
C ASP A 553 2.74 -13.24 8.49
N ASP A 554 3.05 -13.02 9.76
CA ASP A 554 3.88 -11.90 10.20
C ASP A 554 5.34 -12.29 9.97
N GLU A 555 5.92 -11.83 8.86
CA GLU A 555 7.37 -11.67 8.83
C GLU A 555 7.76 -10.66 9.92
N MET A 556 8.85 -10.94 10.64
CA MET A 556 9.36 -10.06 11.68
C MET A 556 9.65 -8.68 11.08
N GLY A 557 8.92 -7.65 11.52
CA GLY A 557 9.14 -6.27 11.10
C GLY A 557 10.45 -5.68 11.64
N ALA A 558 10.85 -4.54 11.09
CA ALA A 558 12.06 -3.83 11.51
C ALA A 558 12.07 -3.54 13.01
N TYR A 559 10.92 -3.10 13.55
CA TYR A 559 10.77 -2.85 14.99
C TYR A 559 10.92 -4.12 15.84
N GLU A 560 10.26 -5.21 15.45
CA GLU A 560 10.37 -6.50 16.14
C GLU A 560 11.80 -7.02 16.13
N TYR A 561 12.51 -6.88 15.00
CA TYR A 561 13.91 -7.24 14.86
C TYR A 561 14.84 -6.41 15.76
N GLU A 562 14.61 -5.10 15.86
CA GLU A 562 15.34 -4.23 16.79
C GLU A 562 15.12 -4.62 18.26
N LEU A 563 13.90 -5.04 18.64
CA LEU A 563 13.63 -5.51 20.00
C LEU A 563 14.35 -6.82 20.31
N ASP A 564 14.35 -7.77 19.38
CA ASP A 564 14.97 -9.08 19.55
C ASP A 564 16.51 -8.97 19.61
N THR A 565 17.11 -8.26 18.67
CA THR A 565 18.57 -8.05 18.61
C THR A 565 19.07 -7.05 19.65
N GLY A 566 18.26 -6.05 20.00
CA GLY A 566 18.59 -4.97 20.92
C GLY A 566 18.58 -5.38 22.40
N TRP A 567 17.98 -6.51 22.76
CA TRP A 567 18.03 -7.06 24.12
C TRP A 567 19.48 -7.26 24.60
N PHE A 568 20.34 -7.85 23.78
CA PHE A 568 21.73 -8.15 24.16
C PHE A 568 22.59 -6.89 24.25
N LEU A 569 22.42 -5.94 23.32
CA LEU A 569 23.23 -4.72 23.24
C LEU A 569 22.82 -3.66 24.28
N ARG A 570 21.53 -3.55 24.64
CA ARG A 570 21.06 -2.58 25.65
C ARG A 570 21.55 -2.88 27.08
N ARG A 571 21.97 -4.11 27.38
CA ARG A 571 22.64 -4.44 28.66
C ARG A 571 24.12 -4.10 28.68
N ILE A 572 24.72 -3.81 27.53
CA ILE A 572 26.09 -3.32 27.40
C ILE A 572 26.04 -1.85 26.95
N ALA A 573 25.26 -1.03 27.65
CA ALA A 573 25.57 0.39 27.70
C ALA A 573 26.90 0.51 28.46
N VAL A 574 28.03 0.29 27.78
CA VAL A 574 29.30 0.81 28.26
C VAL A 574 29.09 2.32 28.22
N PRO A 575 29.06 3.04 29.36
CA PRO A 575 29.08 4.49 29.29
C PRO A 575 30.26 4.86 28.41
N TYR A 576 30.10 5.85 27.52
CA TYR A 576 31.18 6.34 26.68
C TYR A 576 32.34 6.74 27.61
N VAL A 577 33.29 5.82 27.82
CA VAL A 577 34.51 6.06 28.57
C VAL A 577 35.44 6.66 27.53
N PRO A 578 35.79 7.96 27.61
CA PRO A 578 36.71 8.56 26.66
C PRO A 578 37.95 7.67 26.58
N LEU A 579 38.43 7.35 25.37
CA LEU A 579 39.66 6.58 25.13
C LEU A 579 40.83 6.90 26.11
N PRO A 580 41.10 8.17 26.50
CA PRO A 580 42.14 8.44 27.51
C PRO A 580 41.85 7.84 28.89
N LEU A 581 40.58 7.73 29.29
CA LEU A 581 40.14 7.18 30.58
C LEU A 581 40.24 5.64 30.60
N VAL A 582 40.03 4.97 29.46
CA VAL A 582 40.35 3.53 29.29
C VAL A 582 41.86 3.29 29.43
N GLY A 583 42.67 4.16 28.82
CA GLY A 583 44.14 4.11 28.95
C GLY A 583 44.63 4.30 30.38
N VAL A 584 44.03 5.24 31.12
CA VAL A 584 44.34 5.50 32.55
C VAL A 584 43.93 4.31 33.43
N LEU A 585 42.74 3.74 33.24
CA LEU A 585 42.29 2.59 34.02
C LEU A 585 43.15 1.34 33.74
N ALA A 586 43.54 1.11 32.49
CA ALA A 586 44.44 0.02 32.11
C ALA A 586 45.84 0.18 32.72
N THR A 587 46.38 1.41 32.75
CA THR A 587 47.68 1.67 33.40
C THR A 587 47.61 1.52 34.91
N ILE A 588 46.54 1.99 35.56
CA ILE A 588 46.34 1.78 37.00
C ILE A 588 46.24 0.29 37.31
N ALA A 589 45.50 -0.49 36.52
CA ALA A 589 45.36 -1.93 36.70
C ALA A 589 46.69 -2.67 36.51
N LEU A 590 47.52 -2.27 35.53
CA LEU A 590 48.85 -2.85 35.32
C LEU A 590 49.83 -2.49 36.46
N LEU A 591 49.77 -1.25 36.97
CA LEU A 591 50.63 -0.82 38.09
C LEU A 591 50.23 -1.50 39.41
N PHE A 592 48.93 -1.58 39.71
CA PHE A 592 48.44 -2.30 40.89
C PHE A 592 48.63 -3.81 40.76
N GLY A 593 48.33 -4.40 39.61
CA GLY A 593 48.54 -5.82 39.33
C GLY A 593 50.01 -6.21 39.43
N GLY A 594 50.91 -5.39 38.88
CA GLY A 594 52.37 -5.58 39.00
C GLY A 594 52.86 -5.46 40.44
N SER A 595 52.35 -4.51 41.22
CA SER A 595 52.70 -4.33 42.64
C SER A 595 52.20 -5.49 43.51
N VAL A 596 50.97 -5.95 43.29
CA VAL A 596 50.39 -7.11 43.98
C VAL A 596 51.14 -8.39 43.59
N TYR A 597 51.44 -8.59 42.30
CA TYR A 597 52.18 -9.77 41.82
C TYR A 597 53.61 -9.81 42.37
N THR A 598 54.32 -8.68 42.37
CA THR A 598 55.67 -8.62 42.94
C THR A 598 55.65 -8.84 44.45
N THR A 599 54.67 -8.29 45.18
CA THR A 599 54.49 -8.54 46.62
C THR A 599 54.16 -10.00 46.90
N TYR A 600 53.26 -10.60 46.11
CA TYR A 600 52.90 -12.02 46.19
C TYR A 600 54.10 -12.94 45.92
N LYS A 601 54.89 -12.64 44.88
CA LYS A 601 56.09 -13.41 44.53
C LYS A 601 57.19 -13.26 45.58
N LYS A 602 57.34 -12.07 46.19
CA LYS A 602 58.24 -11.84 47.33
C LYS A 602 57.82 -12.68 48.53
N LYS A 603 56.51 -12.69 48.84
CA LYS A 603 55.93 -13.49 49.94
C LYS A 603 56.12 -15.00 49.72
N GLN A 604 55.88 -15.50 48.51
CA GLN A 604 56.14 -16.89 48.12
C GLN A 604 57.62 -17.27 48.21
N MET A 605 58.55 -16.39 47.85
CA MET A 605 59.98 -16.65 48.02
C MET A 605 60.40 -16.64 49.49
N THR A 606 59.84 -15.78 50.34
CA THR A 606 60.12 -15.81 51.79
C THR A 606 59.48 -16.98 52.52
N GLU A 607 58.28 -17.43 52.12
CA GLU A 607 57.58 -18.56 52.74
C GLU A 607 58.05 -19.92 52.18
N GLY A 608 58.48 -19.97 50.91
CA GLY A 608 59.02 -21.16 50.24
C GLY A 608 60.43 -21.54 50.71
N VAL A 609 61.20 -20.58 51.25
CA VAL A 609 62.53 -20.84 51.83
C VAL A 609 62.44 -21.46 53.24
N TYR A 610 61.29 -21.41 53.92
CA TYR A 610 61.12 -21.94 55.28
C TYR A 610 60.39 -23.29 55.40
N LYS A 611 59.85 -23.85 54.30
CA LYS A 611 59.13 -25.16 54.33
C LYS A 611 59.86 -26.32 53.64
N GLY A 612 61.12 -26.14 53.29
CA GLY A 612 61.97 -27.16 52.67
C GLY A 612 62.78 -28.03 53.64
N VAL A 613 62.49 -27.99 54.96
CA VAL A 613 63.24 -28.76 55.97
C VAL A 613 62.29 -29.65 56.78
N ALA A 614 62.56 -30.96 56.67
CA ALA A 614 62.23 -32.06 57.59
C ALA A 614 60.84 -32.73 57.55
N LYS A 615 60.91 -33.98 57.07
CA LYS A 615 60.07 -35.18 57.24
C LYS A 615 59.53 -35.41 58.66
N GLY A 616 58.38 -36.10 58.77
CA GLY A 616 58.01 -36.91 59.94
C GLY A 616 56.53 -37.32 60.06
N GLU A 617 56.24 -38.60 59.81
CA GLU A 617 55.25 -39.53 60.43
C GLU A 617 53.71 -39.25 60.57
N ALA A 618 52.95 -40.23 60.04
CA ALA A 618 51.75 -40.96 60.56
C ALA A 618 50.43 -40.26 61.02
N THR A 619 49.35 -40.47 60.22
CA THR A 619 47.89 -40.82 60.48
C THR A 619 47.08 -40.20 61.65
N PRO A 620 45.70 -40.20 61.70
CA PRO A 620 44.63 -40.54 60.71
C PRO A 620 43.38 -39.60 60.64
N ARG A 621 42.50 -39.86 59.65
CA ARG A 621 41.02 -39.64 59.53
C ARG A 621 40.39 -38.24 59.78
N PHE A 622 39.71 -37.73 58.74
CA PHE A 622 38.27 -37.37 58.79
C PHE A 622 37.62 -37.56 57.41
N ASN A 623 36.36 -37.95 57.42
CA ASN A 623 35.58 -38.52 56.32
C ASN A 623 34.39 -37.60 56.00
N SER A 624 34.09 -37.34 54.71
CA SER A 624 32.72 -37.15 54.16
C SER A 624 32.80 -36.63 52.72
N GLY A 625 32.08 -37.32 51.82
CA GLY A 625 32.20 -37.19 50.37
C GLY A 625 31.51 -36.00 49.71
N ALA A 626 31.79 -35.89 48.40
CA ALA A 626 30.97 -35.34 47.31
C ALA A 626 31.89 -34.93 46.13
N TRP A 627 32.42 -35.92 45.41
CA TRP A 627 33.07 -35.71 44.10
C TRP A 627 32.45 -36.60 43.00
N GLU A 628 31.28 -37.18 43.26
CA GLU A 628 30.36 -37.66 42.22
C GLU A 628 29.31 -36.57 42.01
N VAL A 629 29.21 -36.03 40.79
CA VAL A 629 28.03 -35.37 40.14
C VAL A 629 28.45 -34.49 38.94
N LEU A 630 29.74 -34.21 38.70
CA LEU A 630 30.14 -33.28 37.62
C LEU A 630 30.63 -33.91 36.30
N GLU A 631 30.74 -35.24 36.19
CA GLU A 631 31.09 -35.90 34.92
C GLU A 631 29.91 -36.53 34.15
N GLU A 632 28.70 -36.64 34.72
CA GLU A 632 27.55 -37.23 34.01
C GLU A 632 26.71 -36.26 33.17
N ARG A 633 26.78 -34.94 33.38
CA ARG A 633 25.94 -33.97 32.63
C ARG A 633 26.53 -33.45 31.32
N VAL A 634 27.78 -33.77 31.00
CA VAL A 634 28.45 -33.34 29.76
C VAL A 634 28.30 -34.37 28.63
N MET A 635 27.93 -35.61 28.93
CA MET A 635 27.75 -36.69 27.94
C MET A 635 26.34 -36.79 27.33
N GLU A 636 25.32 -36.15 27.90
CA GLU A 636 23.91 -36.31 27.45
C GLU A 636 23.43 -35.23 26.46
N MET A 637 24.11 -34.07 26.38
CA MET A 637 23.77 -33.03 25.39
C MET A 637 24.39 -33.23 24.00
N ARG A 638 25.23 -34.26 23.81
CA ARG A 638 25.82 -34.60 22.49
C ARG A 638 25.03 -35.66 21.70
N ARG A 639 23.86 -36.09 22.18
CA ARG A 639 23.02 -37.13 21.52
C ARG A 639 21.69 -36.66 20.92
N SER A 640 21.37 -35.36 20.93
CA SER A 640 20.09 -34.87 20.36
C SER A 640 20.22 -34.03 19.07
N ALA A 641 21.38 -34.00 18.42
CA ALA A 641 21.56 -33.31 17.14
C ALA A 641 22.36 -34.19 16.18
N GLY A 642 21.66 -35.01 15.39
CA GLY A 642 22.28 -35.81 14.34
C GLY A 642 21.33 -36.80 13.67
N GLY A 643 20.67 -36.36 12.60
CA GLY A 643 20.30 -37.24 11.49
C GLY A 643 18.81 -37.26 11.11
N GLY A 644 18.52 -36.88 9.87
CA GLY A 644 17.29 -37.34 9.20
C GLY A 644 16.82 -36.50 8.02
N GLN A 645 17.47 -36.62 6.87
CA GLN A 645 16.85 -36.36 5.57
C GLN A 645 16.56 -37.70 4.88
N SER A 646 15.49 -37.74 4.08
CA SER A 646 15.04 -38.75 3.09
C SER A 646 13.93 -39.74 3.50
N GLY A 647 12.90 -39.83 2.63
CA GLY A 647 12.07 -41.03 2.42
C GLY A 647 10.56 -40.80 2.41
N GLY A 648 9.96 -40.72 1.22
CA GLY A 648 8.54 -40.39 1.00
C GLY A 648 7.49 -41.35 1.56
N ARG A 649 6.28 -40.83 1.77
CA ARG A 649 5.12 -41.04 0.89
C ARG A 649 4.05 -40.01 1.18
#